data_AF-A0A6M1E133-F1
#
_entry.id   AF-A0A6M1E133-F1
#
_cell.length_a   1.000
_cell.length_b   1.000
_cell.length_c   1.000
_cell.angle_alpha   90.00
_cell.angle_beta   90.00
_cell.angle_gamma   90.00
#
_symmetry.space_group_name_H-M   'P 1'
#
loop_
_entity.id
_entity.type
_entity.pdbx_description
1 polymer ?
#
loop_
_entity_poly.entity_id
_entity_poly.type
_entity_poly.pdbx_seq_one_letter_code
_entity_poly.pdbx_strand_id
1 'polypeptide(L)'
;MFKKIANLLSCALLLGCITQGYTQEETLLLRNPSISPSHVAFVYGGDIWVVDKNGQHPRRLTSNPGVELNPIFSPDGSQIAFTGNYDGNTDVYTIPVQGGEPQRITFHPASDIVRGWLNNHEVYFTTTREFQYSLGSRLYKATLTPGLATPLSMPEAYQGSPSPDGRYWAYLKNGDPTERDRVAFKRYRGGGMPSIWIFDTKTKNIEIVPGKQCNDVKPIWLGQKVYFLSDRDRTVNIFSYDVKSKNIEKLTSYADYDVRTLQGSGNELVFEYDGRIHILNLSTRQVNSLKITVHMDPLYKRPRYVQASADIRNFNISPTGQRALFESRGEIISVPREKGDARNISVSASSHERFPAWSPNGKWISYLSDKNGKYELVLRDQKAIDQPTYISLGTTAFYFDPVWSPDSKKLFFNDAHLNLYYVDITTKNVMLVDSDTLSSITGRTRNHFEPSWSSDSNWIAYVKSLKNGVRAIFMYNLETKKTHQITDGMSATAQPTFSRDGKYLFFTASTNTGLTNSGLHMSAYERSPNYSVYAFILSKNTPSPFKNESDEEVVKEEKTEDKKEEKQEDKKDKKKTEKKKPDAKESEKKNIKPEVKKIAVDFEQINNRIVALPLPPAYYRLNGLTENVLTFQRGSTIGVYDLNKMESRTIVENARGGFAISADGKKMMYSSGKDYYIVNAGQKPTPQSGKLDFKNFSFEIDPAAEWRQVFHEVWSMQKEFFYVENMHGADWVAIKAKYEKYLPYVNHRSDLGYLLNEMMGELVVGHAYIYPGDQPSSPSVNTGTLGADLVEQDGGYKITKIFSRLDWNPSFKAPLAEPGLNIKEGSYIVGVDGVQLTKLQNIYKLLEQKVGRQVTLHIHTKPKFEGARTVTVKPISFSDEINLRRMDWIESNRRKVETWSNGQIAYVYMPNTGQEGYTNFNRYYFSQMDKKALLLDERNNGGGSVADYVIDLLSRDLIAGWGIRDGKPFTTPGNGIYGPKAMIINENAGSGGDMMPYMFRFKGLGKLVGRTTMGILVGISGYPPLLDGGRITSPNFGVFDLNGNYIIENEGVAPDIFVEQTPKELLEGKDPQLERTVKLLLEEMKTYPYKSIQKPGDPIRVN
;
A
#
# COMPACT_ATOMS: atom_id res chain seq x y z
N MET A 1 34.47 -43.88 -69.67
CA MET A 1 34.96 -44.19 -68.32
C MET A 1 33.78 -44.15 -67.34
N PHE A 2 32.79 -45.02 -67.61
CA PHE A 2 31.43 -45.03 -67.07
C PHE A 2 31.28 -46.19 -66.10
N LYS A 3 31.80 -46.03 -64.87
CA LYS A 3 31.55 -46.90 -63.70
C LYS A 3 32.22 -46.31 -62.45
N LYS A 4 31.92 -45.04 -62.11
CA LYS A 4 32.36 -44.44 -60.83
C LYS A 4 31.60 -43.17 -60.39
N ILE A 5 30.39 -42.91 -60.92
CA ILE A 5 29.55 -41.77 -60.51
C ILE A 5 28.14 -42.22 -60.02
N ALA A 6 27.84 -43.54 -60.02
CA ALA A 6 26.53 -44.06 -59.64
C ALA A 6 26.39 -44.49 -58.16
N ASN A 7 27.46 -44.46 -57.35
CA ASN A 7 27.42 -44.86 -55.93
C ASN A 7 27.52 -43.68 -54.94
N LEU A 8 27.42 -42.43 -55.41
CA LEU A 8 27.48 -41.23 -54.56
C LEU A 8 26.14 -40.50 -54.40
N LEU A 9 25.06 -40.97 -55.05
CA LEU A 9 23.72 -40.37 -54.94
C LEU A 9 22.68 -41.20 -54.16
N SER A 10 23.05 -42.35 -53.59
CA SER A 10 22.14 -43.18 -52.77
C SER A 10 22.43 -43.16 -51.26
N CYS A 11 23.38 -42.33 -50.79
CA CYS A 11 23.62 -42.09 -49.36
C CYS A 11 23.18 -40.70 -48.86
N ALA A 12 22.55 -39.88 -49.70
CA ALA A 12 22.17 -38.51 -49.34
C ALA A 12 20.66 -38.30 -49.09
N LEU A 13 19.85 -39.37 -49.09
CA LEU A 13 18.38 -39.26 -49.06
C LEU A 13 17.69 -40.16 -48.02
N LEU A 14 18.41 -40.68 -47.03
CA LEU A 14 17.82 -41.39 -45.90
C LEU A 14 18.45 -40.95 -44.57
N LEU A 15 17.60 -40.34 -43.73
CA LEU A 15 17.75 -40.10 -42.29
C LEU A 15 18.59 -38.89 -41.83
N GLY A 16 18.29 -37.73 -42.41
CA GLY A 16 18.35 -36.44 -41.70
C GLY A 16 17.05 -36.16 -40.93
N CYS A 17 16.61 -37.10 -40.09
CA CYS A 17 15.63 -36.82 -39.03
C CYS A 17 16.38 -36.84 -37.71
N ILE A 18 17.16 -35.79 -37.45
CA ILE A 18 17.47 -35.42 -36.07
C ILE A 18 16.16 -34.88 -35.52
N THR A 19 15.33 -35.77 -34.99
CA THR A 19 14.40 -35.37 -33.95
C THR A 19 15.27 -34.78 -32.84
N GLN A 20 15.30 -33.45 -32.74
CA GLN A 20 15.53 -32.83 -31.45
C GLN A 20 14.42 -33.37 -30.56
N GLY A 21 14.67 -34.49 -29.91
CA GLY A 21 13.86 -34.88 -28.77
C GLY A 21 13.99 -33.73 -27.80
N TYR A 22 12.93 -32.93 -27.68
CA TYR A 22 12.73 -32.09 -26.52
C TYR A 22 12.88 -33.03 -25.32
N THR A 23 14.02 -33.00 -24.66
CA THR A 23 14.17 -33.63 -23.36
C THR A 23 13.09 -33.03 -22.49
N GLN A 24 12.13 -33.87 -22.12
CA GLN A 24 10.95 -33.48 -21.34
C GLN A 24 11.45 -32.88 -20.01
N GLU A 25 11.41 -31.55 -19.89
CA GLU A 25 11.89 -30.87 -18.70
C GLU A 25 10.94 -31.15 -17.52
N GLU A 26 11.53 -31.47 -16.37
CA GLU A 26 10.82 -31.59 -15.09
C GLU A 26 10.15 -30.26 -14.76
N THR A 27 8.93 -30.30 -14.22
CA THR A 27 8.23 -29.12 -13.72
C THR A 27 8.67 -28.80 -12.29
N LEU A 28 9.12 -27.56 -12.05
CA LEU A 28 9.44 -27.03 -10.71
C LEU A 28 8.39 -26.01 -10.24
N LEU A 29 8.58 -25.45 -9.04
CA LEU A 29 7.62 -24.58 -8.33
C LEU A 29 6.27 -25.26 -8.03
N LEU A 30 6.31 -26.56 -7.75
CA LEU A 30 5.16 -27.32 -7.29
C LEU A 30 4.94 -27.04 -5.79
N ARG A 31 3.73 -26.61 -5.40
CA ARG A 31 3.45 -26.09 -4.04
C ARG A 31 2.30 -26.79 -3.34
N ASN A 32 2.21 -26.60 -2.02
CA ASN A 32 1.11 -27.06 -1.17
C ASN A 32 0.68 -28.52 -1.41
N PRO A 33 1.59 -29.50 -1.34
CA PRO A 33 1.24 -30.87 -1.60
C PRO A 33 0.41 -31.48 -0.46
N SER A 34 -0.46 -32.43 -0.81
CA SER A 34 -1.18 -33.32 0.11
C SER A 34 -1.15 -34.74 -0.43
N ILE A 35 -1.31 -35.74 0.45
CA ILE A 35 -1.11 -37.15 0.13
C ILE A 35 -2.29 -38.01 0.60
N SER A 36 -2.71 -38.93 -0.26
CA SER A 36 -3.64 -40.02 0.05
C SER A 36 -2.92 -41.37 -0.14
N PRO A 37 -3.57 -42.51 0.17
CA PRO A 37 -2.96 -43.82 -0.07
C PRO A 37 -2.49 -44.07 -1.51
N SER A 38 -3.13 -43.43 -2.49
CA SER A 38 -2.91 -43.67 -3.93
C SER A 38 -2.37 -42.47 -4.71
N HIS A 39 -2.63 -41.23 -4.28
CA HIS A 39 -2.33 -40.03 -5.06
C HIS A 39 -1.68 -38.92 -4.21
N VAL A 40 -1.05 -37.98 -4.91
CA VAL A 40 -0.60 -36.69 -4.37
C VAL A 40 -1.35 -35.57 -5.08
N ALA A 41 -1.87 -34.61 -4.33
CA ALA A 41 -2.45 -33.37 -4.84
C ALA A 41 -1.49 -32.22 -4.60
N PHE A 42 -1.46 -31.21 -5.48
CA PHE A 42 -0.58 -30.04 -5.35
C PHE A 42 -1.10 -28.84 -6.15
N VAL A 43 -0.50 -27.67 -5.94
CA VAL A 43 -0.80 -26.42 -6.65
C VAL A 43 0.30 -26.10 -7.66
N TYR A 44 -0.09 -25.78 -8.89
CA TYR A 44 0.82 -25.27 -9.93
C TYR A 44 0.05 -24.40 -10.93
N GLY A 45 0.62 -23.23 -11.29
CA GLY A 45 -0.01 -22.31 -12.23
C GLY A 45 -1.32 -21.67 -11.74
N GLY A 46 -1.55 -21.66 -10.43
CA GLY A 46 -2.79 -21.18 -9.81
C GLY A 46 -3.84 -22.25 -9.56
N ASP A 47 -3.66 -23.46 -10.10
CA ASP A 47 -4.65 -24.55 -10.07
C ASP A 47 -4.22 -25.75 -9.22
N ILE A 48 -5.20 -26.59 -8.89
CA ILE A 48 -5.00 -27.88 -8.23
C ILE A 48 -4.78 -28.99 -9.26
N TRP A 49 -3.78 -29.80 -9.00
CA TRP A 49 -3.41 -30.99 -9.76
C TRP A 49 -3.39 -32.22 -8.86
N VAL A 50 -3.59 -33.39 -9.46
CA VAL A 50 -3.41 -34.69 -8.83
C VAL A 50 -2.45 -35.54 -9.67
N VAL A 51 -1.65 -36.38 -9.03
CA VAL A 51 -0.66 -37.26 -9.66
C VAL A 51 -0.54 -38.57 -8.89
N ASP A 52 -0.11 -39.64 -9.56
CA ASP A 52 0.23 -40.89 -8.88
C ASP A 52 1.43 -40.69 -7.93
N LYS A 53 1.55 -41.54 -6.91
CA LYS A 53 2.66 -41.47 -5.93
C LYS A 53 4.06 -41.71 -6.53
N ASN A 54 4.16 -42.11 -7.80
CA ASN A 54 5.43 -42.22 -8.55
C ASN A 54 5.72 -40.98 -9.42
N GLY A 55 4.89 -39.94 -9.36
CA GLY A 55 5.01 -38.71 -10.14
C GLY A 55 4.45 -38.78 -11.58
N GLN A 56 3.84 -39.90 -11.97
CA GLN A 56 3.26 -40.11 -13.30
C GLN A 56 1.78 -39.74 -13.36
N HIS A 57 1.28 -39.52 -14.57
CA HIS A 57 -0.13 -39.20 -14.88
C HIS A 57 -0.68 -37.95 -14.17
N PRO A 58 0.01 -36.79 -14.21
CA PRO A 58 -0.52 -35.57 -13.62
C PRO A 58 -1.80 -35.11 -14.36
N ARG A 59 -2.82 -34.74 -13.60
CA ARG A 59 -4.12 -34.29 -14.09
C ARG A 59 -4.58 -33.03 -13.35
N ARG A 60 -5.00 -32.02 -14.11
CA ARG A 60 -5.59 -30.77 -13.58
C ARG A 60 -7.01 -31.02 -13.08
N LEU A 61 -7.35 -30.48 -11.91
CA LEU A 61 -8.67 -30.61 -11.28
C LEU A 61 -9.49 -29.31 -11.34
N THR A 62 -8.85 -28.15 -11.28
CA THR A 62 -9.50 -26.84 -11.29
C THR A 62 -9.04 -25.98 -12.45
N SER A 63 -9.84 -25.00 -12.86
CA SER A 63 -9.49 -24.07 -13.95
C SER A 63 -10.19 -22.71 -13.77
N ASN A 64 -9.86 -22.00 -12.71
CA ASN A 64 -10.43 -20.69 -12.39
C ASN A 64 -9.42 -19.56 -12.69
N PRO A 65 -9.87 -18.32 -12.97
CA PRO A 65 -8.95 -17.19 -13.03
C PRO A 65 -8.33 -16.80 -11.70
N GLY A 66 -8.96 -17.14 -10.58
CA GLY A 66 -8.38 -16.91 -9.26
C GLY A 66 -7.30 -17.95 -8.89
N VAL A 67 -6.86 -17.93 -7.63
CA VAL A 67 -5.82 -18.86 -7.14
C VAL A 67 -6.48 -19.87 -6.21
N GLU A 68 -6.29 -21.15 -6.49
CA GLU A 68 -6.59 -22.23 -5.55
C GLU A 68 -5.39 -22.56 -4.67
N LEU A 69 -5.64 -22.78 -3.38
CA LEU A 69 -4.62 -23.03 -2.37
C LEU A 69 -5.01 -24.18 -1.44
N ASN A 70 -3.99 -24.79 -0.83
CA ASN A 70 -4.13 -25.80 0.23
C ASN A 70 -5.07 -26.97 -0.13
N PRO A 71 -4.82 -27.75 -1.19
CA PRO A 71 -5.57 -28.97 -1.44
C PRO A 71 -5.31 -29.99 -0.32
N ILE A 72 -6.36 -30.57 0.26
CA ILE A 72 -6.26 -31.57 1.32
C ILE A 72 -7.24 -32.71 1.05
N PHE A 73 -6.72 -33.94 0.97
CA PHE A 73 -7.54 -35.14 0.78
C PHE A 73 -8.46 -35.42 1.99
N SER A 74 -9.68 -35.90 1.71
CA SER A 74 -10.52 -36.55 2.71
C SER A 74 -9.83 -37.80 3.26
N PRO A 75 -10.17 -38.26 4.48
CA PRO A 75 -9.56 -39.46 5.06
C PRO A 75 -9.62 -40.71 4.18
N ASP A 76 -10.68 -40.87 3.37
CA ASP A 76 -10.81 -41.96 2.40
C ASP A 76 -10.15 -41.70 1.02
N GLY A 77 -9.61 -40.50 0.80
CA GLY A 77 -8.98 -40.08 -0.46
C GLY A 77 -9.94 -39.85 -1.64
N SER A 78 -11.26 -39.90 -1.41
CA SER A 78 -12.26 -39.74 -2.48
C SER A 78 -12.51 -38.28 -2.88
N GLN A 79 -12.26 -37.34 -1.97
CA GLN A 79 -12.47 -35.91 -2.18
C GLN A 79 -11.25 -35.09 -1.78
N ILE A 80 -11.17 -33.87 -2.30
CA ILE A 80 -10.17 -32.86 -1.95
C ILE A 80 -10.92 -31.62 -1.51
N ALA A 81 -10.63 -31.13 -0.31
CA ALA A 81 -11.03 -29.79 0.14
C ALA A 81 -9.92 -28.81 -0.19
N PHE A 82 -10.28 -27.58 -0.54
CA PHE A 82 -9.32 -26.55 -0.92
C PHE A 82 -9.86 -25.14 -0.66
N THR A 83 -8.97 -24.17 -0.64
CA THR A 83 -9.31 -22.75 -0.56
C THR A 83 -9.37 -22.18 -1.97
N GLY A 84 -10.45 -21.48 -2.33
CA GLY A 84 -10.63 -20.90 -3.66
C GLY A 84 -11.37 -19.57 -3.61
N ASN A 85 -11.30 -18.82 -4.71
CA ASN A 85 -11.92 -17.50 -4.85
C ASN A 85 -12.77 -17.34 -6.11
N TYR A 86 -13.52 -18.38 -6.48
CA TYR A 86 -14.39 -18.42 -7.65
C TYR A 86 -15.37 -17.24 -7.72
N ASP A 87 -15.88 -16.81 -6.57
CA ASP A 87 -16.84 -15.70 -6.43
C ASP A 87 -16.20 -14.43 -5.82
N GLY A 88 -14.86 -14.33 -5.89
CA GLY A 88 -14.05 -13.22 -5.37
C GLY A 88 -13.90 -13.13 -3.85
N ASN A 89 -14.74 -13.79 -3.06
CA ASN A 89 -14.46 -14.10 -1.65
C ASN A 89 -13.54 -15.32 -1.55
N THR A 90 -12.74 -15.41 -0.48
CA THR A 90 -11.92 -16.61 -0.20
C THR A 90 -12.74 -17.59 0.62
N ASP A 91 -13.11 -18.72 0.03
CA ASP A 91 -14.00 -19.72 0.61
C ASP A 91 -13.41 -21.14 0.53
N VAL A 92 -14.00 -22.05 1.30
CA VAL A 92 -13.71 -23.48 1.26
C VAL A 92 -14.58 -24.15 0.19
N TYR A 93 -13.94 -24.94 -0.66
CA TYR A 93 -14.58 -25.76 -1.69
C TYR A 93 -14.16 -27.23 -1.55
N THR A 94 -14.98 -28.14 -2.08
CA THR A 94 -14.61 -29.54 -2.27
C THR A 94 -14.76 -29.98 -3.72
N ILE A 95 -13.93 -30.92 -4.15
CA ILE A 95 -14.01 -31.55 -5.47
C ILE A 95 -13.69 -33.06 -5.36
N PRO A 96 -14.37 -33.94 -6.12
CA PRO A 96 -13.98 -35.35 -6.17
C PRO A 96 -12.56 -35.50 -6.72
N VAL A 97 -11.81 -36.50 -6.23
CA VAL A 97 -10.44 -36.78 -6.71
C VAL A 97 -10.40 -37.06 -8.22
N GLN A 98 -11.49 -37.58 -8.79
CA GLN A 98 -11.62 -37.82 -10.22
C GLN A 98 -11.96 -36.56 -11.05
N GLY A 99 -12.10 -35.40 -10.40
CA GLY A 99 -12.54 -34.15 -11.02
C GLY A 99 -14.07 -34.00 -11.01
N GLY A 100 -14.55 -32.91 -11.58
CA GLY A 100 -15.96 -32.52 -11.58
C GLY A 100 -16.14 -31.05 -11.22
N GLU A 101 -17.36 -30.66 -10.88
CA GLU A 101 -17.68 -29.29 -10.46
C GLU A 101 -17.31 -29.06 -8.98
N PRO A 102 -16.45 -28.08 -8.67
CA PRO A 102 -16.19 -27.66 -7.29
C PRO A 102 -17.47 -27.26 -6.54
N GLN A 103 -17.65 -27.77 -5.33
CA GLN A 103 -18.79 -27.44 -4.47
C GLN A 103 -18.35 -26.46 -3.37
N ARG A 104 -19.02 -25.30 -3.29
CA ARG A 104 -18.76 -24.28 -2.27
C ARG A 104 -19.36 -24.68 -0.92
N ILE A 105 -18.54 -24.66 0.13
CA ILE A 105 -18.92 -25.08 1.48
C ILE A 105 -19.21 -23.89 2.40
N THR A 106 -18.44 -22.80 2.26
CA THR A 106 -18.58 -21.59 3.09
C THR A 106 -19.14 -20.41 2.30
N PHE A 107 -19.91 -19.56 2.98
CA PHE A 107 -20.63 -18.42 2.38
C PHE A 107 -20.48 -17.11 3.17
N HIS A 108 -19.76 -17.13 4.29
CA HIS A 108 -19.57 -15.93 5.09
C HIS A 108 -18.58 -14.99 4.37
N PRO A 109 -18.77 -13.66 4.38
CA PRO A 109 -17.88 -12.70 3.70
C PRO A 109 -16.46 -12.58 4.27
N ALA A 110 -16.09 -13.42 5.24
CA ALA A 110 -14.73 -13.43 5.79
C ALA A 110 -13.92 -14.46 5.00
N SER A 111 -12.60 -14.25 4.89
CA SER A 111 -11.74 -15.23 4.26
C SER A 111 -11.67 -16.52 5.08
N ASP A 112 -11.89 -17.64 4.42
CA ASP A 112 -11.88 -18.99 5.00
C ASP A 112 -10.78 -19.83 4.35
N ILE A 113 -9.78 -20.22 5.15
CA ILE A 113 -8.60 -20.98 4.68
C ILE A 113 -8.72 -22.41 5.19
N VAL A 114 -8.88 -23.39 4.30
CA VAL A 114 -9.00 -24.80 4.70
C VAL A 114 -7.73 -25.28 5.41
N ARG A 115 -7.91 -26.07 6.47
CA ARG A 115 -6.82 -26.65 7.27
C ARG A 115 -6.87 -28.18 7.34
N GLY A 116 -8.03 -28.80 7.12
CA GLY A 116 -8.13 -30.24 6.93
C GLY A 116 -9.54 -30.79 7.11
N TRP A 117 -9.61 -32.09 7.36
CA TRP A 117 -10.85 -32.85 7.57
C TRP A 117 -10.93 -33.40 8.99
N LEU A 118 -12.12 -33.40 9.58
CA LEU A 118 -12.41 -34.11 10.83
C LEU A 118 -12.88 -35.55 10.56
N ASN A 119 -13.57 -35.74 9.44
CA ASN A 119 -14.06 -37.02 8.90
C ASN A 119 -14.40 -36.80 7.41
N ASN A 120 -14.97 -37.79 6.71
CA ASN A 120 -15.30 -37.67 5.27
C ASN A 120 -16.43 -36.65 4.94
N HIS A 121 -17.09 -36.06 5.94
CA HIS A 121 -18.24 -35.15 5.77
C HIS A 121 -18.08 -33.79 6.46
N GLU A 122 -16.99 -33.56 7.18
CA GLU A 122 -16.72 -32.32 7.91
C GLU A 122 -15.30 -31.83 7.65
N VAL A 123 -15.20 -30.57 7.21
CA VAL A 123 -13.96 -29.83 7.01
C VAL A 123 -13.76 -28.85 8.15
N TYR A 124 -12.50 -28.52 8.46
CA TYR A 124 -12.15 -27.41 9.34
C TYR A 124 -11.22 -26.43 8.65
N PHE A 125 -11.39 -25.16 8.99
CA PHE A 125 -10.76 -24.03 8.32
C PHE A 125 -10.52 -22.89 9.31
N THR A 126 -9.62 -21.97 8.94
CA THR A 126 -9.27 -20.78 9.72
C THR A 126 -10.00 -19.56 9.16
N THR A 127 -10.51 -18.69 10.03
CA THR A 127 -11.24 -17.48 9.64
C THR A 127 -11.02 -16.35 10.64
N THR A 128 -11.23 -15.10 10.21
CA THR A 128 -11.12 -13.88 11.04
C THR A 128 -12.48 -13.19 11.20
N ARG A 129 -13.57 -13.97 11.25
CA ARG A 129 -14.94 -13.44 11.33
C ARG A 129 -15.37 -12.95 12.71
N GLU A 130 -14.60 -13.25 13.76
CA GLU A 130 -14.90 -12.88 15.14
C GLU A 130 -14.01 -11.72 15.62
N PHE A 131 -14.45 -11.04 16.69
CA PHE A 131 -13.66 -10.05 17.44
C PHE A 131 -13.80 -10.31 18.96
N GLN A 132 -14.06 -11.56 19.37
CA GLN A 132 -14.47 -11.83 20.76
C GLN A 132 -13.31 -11.81 21.76
N TYR A 133 -12.14 -12.34 21.38
CA TYR A 133 -11.00 -12.53 22.28
C TYR A 133 -9.81 -11.63 21.92
N SER A 134 -9.45 -11.57 20.64
CA SER A 134 -8.39 -10.75 20.08
C SER A 134 -8.65 -10.48 18.58
N LEU A 135 -7.73 -9.81 17.87
CA LEU A 135 -7.70 -9.75 16.40
C LEU A 135 -7.27 -11.09 15.73
N GLY A 136 -7.05 -12.15 16.51
CA GLY A 136 -6.55 -13.43 16.06
C GLY A 136 -7.58 -14.24 15.25
N SER A 137 -7.06 -15.14 14.41
CA SER A 137 -7.90 -16.10 13.69
C SER A 137 -8.39 -17.21 14.61
N ARG A 138 -9.49 -17.85 14.23
CA ARG A 138 -10.04 -19.02 14.93
C ARG A 138 -10.33 -20.16 13.97
N LEU A 139 -10.17 -21.39 14.44
CA LEU A 139 -10.61 -22.56 13.69
C LEU A 139 -12.12 -22.75 13.81
N TYR A 140 -12.74 -23.01 12.66
CA TYR A 140 -14.15 -23.31 12.47
C TYR A 140 -14.29 -24.65 11.76
N LYS A 141 -15.47 -25.25 11.88
CA LYS A 141 -15.84 -26.44 11.12
C LYS A 141 -17.15 -26.25 10.36
N ALA A 142 -17.26 -26.91 9.21
CA ALA A 142 -18.46 -26.97 8.40
C ALA A 142 -18.68 -28.40 7.88
N THR A 143 -19.95 -28.77 7.75
CA THR A 143 -20.38 -29.97 7.04
C THR A 143 -20.35 -29.75 5.53
N LEU A 144 -20.28 -30.81 4.73
CA LEU A 144 -20.40 -30.70 3.27
C LEU A 144 -21.77 -30.21 2.79
N THR A 145 -22.80 -30.25 3.65
CA THR A 145 -24.10 -29.63 3.39
C THR A 145 -24.10 -28.14 3.72
N PRO A 146 -24.70 -27.27 2.89
CA PRO A 146 -24.76 -25.84 3.16
C PRO A 146 -25.49 -25.52 4.47
N GLY A 147 -24.80 -24.84 5.39
CA GLY A 147 -25.31 -24.41 6.70
C GLY A 147 -24.34 -23.43 7.36
N LEU A 148 -24.58 -23.04 8.62
CA LEU A 148 -23.59 -22.21 9.35
C LEU A 148 -22.41 -23.03 9.86
N ALA A 149 -21.21 -22.51 9.60
CA ALA A 149 -20.01 -23.02 10.24
C ALA A 149 -20.02 -22.71 11.74
N THR A 150 -19.43 -23.60 12.53
CA THR A 150 -19.36 -23.47 14.01
C THR A 150 -17.91 -23.38 14.48
N PRO A 151 -17.61 -22.57 15.51
CA PRO A 151 -16.24 -22.45 16.01
C PRO A 151 -15.78 -23.70 16.76
N LEU A 152 -14.48 -24.02 16.65
CA LEU A 152 -13.82 -25.01 17.49
C LEU A 152 -13.51 -24.43 18.88
N SER A 153 -13.18 -25.30 19.84
CA SER A 153 -12.99 -24.92 21.26
C SER A 153 -11.81 -23.98 21.52
N MET A 154 -10.82 -23.89 20.64
CA MET A 154 -9.68 -22.98 20.81
C MET A 154 -10.16 -21.54 20.51
N PRO A 155 -10.01 -20.57 21.43
CA PRO A 155 -10.44 -19.17 21.21
C PRO A 155 -9.68 -18.47 20.09
N GLU A 156 -8.40 -18.81 19.95
CA GLU A 156 -7.50 -18.35 18.91
C GLU A 156 -6.77 -19.57 18.37
N ALA A 157 -6.75 -19.76 17.06
CA ALA A 157 -6.03 -20.83 16.39
C ALA A 157 -5.86 -20.52 14.89
N TYR A 158 -4.62 -20.40 14.44
CA TYR A 158 -4.25 -20.08 13.06
C TYR A 158 -4.14 -21.32 12.15
N GLN A 159 -3.68 -22.43 12.73
CA GLN A 159 -3.51 -23.75 12.10
C GLN A 159 -3.56 -24.80 13.21
N GLY A 160 -3.87 -26.06 12.87
CA GLY A 160 -3.72 -27.16 13.80
C GLY A 160 -4.15 -28.49 13.22
N SER A 161 -3.84 -29.57 13.94
CA SER A 161 -4.20 -30.94 13.59
C SER A 161 -4.71 -31.68 14.84
N PRO A 162 -5.86 -32.38 14.74
CA PRO A 162 -6.40 -33.16 15.86
C PRO A 162 -5.62 -34.45 16.09
N SER A 163 -5.58 -34.92 17.34
CA SER A 163 -5.15 -36.30 17.63
C SER A 163 -6.11 -37.31 16.99
N PRO A 164 -5.67 -38.56 16.75
CA PRO A 164 -6.51 -39.60 16.12
C PRO A 164 -7.85 -39.86 16.81
N ASP A 165 -7.94 -39.64 18.13
CA ASP A 165 -9.16 -39.77 18.93
C ASP A 165 -9.97 -38.46 19.06
N GLY A 166 -9.49 -37.36 18.47
CA GLY A 166 -10.10 -36.03 18.52
C GLY A 166 -10.05 -35.34 19.89
N ARG A 167 -9.42 -35.94 20.91
CA ARG A 167 -9.36 -35.38 22.27
C ARG A 167 -8.42 -34.19 22.36
N TYR A 168 -7.28 -34.26 21.68
CA TYR A 168 -6.23 -33.24 21.72
C TYR A 168 -6.08 -32.54 20.37
N TRP A 169 -5.53 -31.34 20.40
CA TRP A 169 -5.18 -30.58 19.21
C TRP A 169 -3.76 -30.05 19.32
N ALA A 170 -2.92 -30.30 18.32
CA ALA A 170 -1.64 -29.62 18.16
C ALA A 170 -1.88 -28.42 17.24
N TYR A 171 -1.74 -27.19 17.74
CA TYR A 171 -2.16 -26.00 17.01
C TYR A 171 -1.26 -24.79 17.26
N LEU A 172 -1.34 -23.80 16.37
CA LEU A 172 -0.65 -22.53 16.48
C LEU A 172 -1.65 -21.45 16.93
N LYS A 173 -1.33 -20.74 18.01
CA LYS A 173 -2.06 -19.51 18.40
C LYS A 173 -1.78 -18.39 17.38
N ASN A 174 -0.50 -18.15 17.09
CA ASN A 174 -0.02 -17.04 16.26
C ASN A 174 0.11 -17.43 14.77
N GLY A 175 0.13 -16.41 13.91
CA GLY A 175 0.24 -16.60 12.46
C GLY A 175 1.59 -17.17 12.01
N ASP A 176 1.54 -18.21 11.19
CA ASP A 176 2.70 -18.88 10.59
C ASP A 176 3.45 -17.92 9.63
N PRO A 177 4.68 -17.48 9.95
CA PRO A 177 5.45 -16.59 9.07
C PRO A 177 5.81 -17.26 7.73
N THR A 178 5.77 -18.59 7.63
CA THR A 178 6.03 -19.30 6.37
C THR A 178 4.84 -19.27 5.41
N GLU A 179 3.60 -18.96 5.85
CA GLU A 179 2.43 -18.86 4.97
C GLU A 179 2.08 -17.45 4.51
N ARG A 180 2.85 -16.44 4.94
CA ARG A 180 2.57 -15.04 4.60
C ARG A 180 3.01 -14.74 3.17
N ASP A 181 2.17 -15.09 2.20
CA ASP A 181 2.40 -14.85 0.75
C ASP A 181 2.75 -13.39 0.41
N ARG A 182 2.29 -12.43 1.22
CA ARG A 182 2.53 -10.99 1.03
C ARG A 182 3.51 -10.34 2.01
N VAL A 183 4.07 -11.09 2.96
CA VAL A 183 5.05 -10.58 3.94
C VAL A 183 6.27 -11.48 3.95
N ALA A 184 7.37 -10.98 3.41
CA ALA A 184 8.61 -11.72 3.23
C ALA A 184 9.52 -11.59 4.46
N PHE A 185 9.27 -12.37 5.51
CA PHE A 185 10.03 -12.29 6.76
C PHE A 185 10.43 -13.69 7.27
N LYS A 186 11.52 -14.23 6.71
CA LYS A 186 12.10 -15.49 7.23
C LYS A 186 12.79 -15.23 8.56
N ARG A 187 12.92 -16.28 9.36
CA ARG A 187 13.64 -16.28 10.65
C ARG A 187 13.12 -15.22 11.63
N TYR A 188 11.82 -15.04 11.63
CA TYR A 188 11.14 -14.16 12.58
C TYR A 188 11.38 -14.60 14.03
N ARG A 189 11.65 -13.65 14.93
CA ARG A 189 11.99 -13.84 16.36
C ARG A 189 11.26 -12.86 17.30
N GLY A 190 10.38 -12.01 16.77
CA GLY A 190 9.58 -11.10 17.58
C GLY A 190 8.49 -11.80 18.39
N GLY A 191 7.68 -11.04 19.14
CA GLY A 191 6.73 -11.59 20.12
C GLY A 191 5.63 -12.51 19.57
N GLY A 192 5.35 -12.43 18.27
CA GLY A 192 4.43 -13.31 17.56
C GLY A 192 5.02 -14.64 17.11
N MET A 193 6.29 -14.94 17.46
CA MET A 193 6.96 -16.18 17.08
C MET A 193 6.10 -17.39 17.47
N PRO A 194 5.69 -18.24 16.50
CA PRO A 194 4.77 -19.34 16.73
C PRO A 194 5.44 -20.46 17.54
N SER A 195 4.64 -21.05 18.41
CA SER A 195 4.93 -22.30 19.11
C SER A 195 3.73 -23.21 18.98
N ILE A 196 3.96 -24.53 19.02
CA ILE A 196 2.89 -25.52 18.94
C ILE A 196 2.32 -25.75 20.34
N TRP A 197 1.01 -25.58 20.49
CA TRP A 197 0.26 -25.86 21.71
C TRP A 197 -0.51 -27.17 21.54
N ILE A 198 -0.42 -28.04 22.54
CA ILE A 198 -1.20 -29.26 22.68
C ILE A 198 -2.38 -28.95 23.62
N PHE A 199 -3.57 -28.79 23.08
CA PHE A 199 -4.78 -28.44 23.81
C PHE A 199 -5.64 -29.66 24.11
N ASP A 200 -6.03 -29.85 25.37
CA ASP A 200 -6.99 -30.87 25.79
C ASP A 200 -8.42 -30.30 25.71
N THR A 201 -9.23 -30.84 24.80
CA THR A 201 -10.61 -30.38 24.59
C THR A 201 -11.52 -30.61 25.80
N LYS A 202 -11.14 -31.49 26.75
CA LYS A 202 -11.92 -31.73 27.97
C LYS A 202 -11.55 -30.77 29.09
N THR A 203 -10.27 -30.66 29.41
CA THR A 203 -9.78 -29.84 30.54
C THR A 203 -9.53 -28.38 30.17
N LYS A 204 -9.45 -28.07 28.87
CA LYS A 204 -9.10 -26.77 28.29
C LYS A 204 -7.67 -26.30 28.62
N ASN A 205 -6.85 -27.15 29.22
CA ASN A 205 -5.45 -26.88 29.51
C ASN A 205 -4.60 -27.04 28.24
N ILE A 206 -3.41 -26.44 28.28
CA ILE A 206 -2.41 -26.52 27.21
C ILE A 206 -1.08 -27.09 27.73
N GLU A 207 -0.37 -27.78 26.84
CA GLU A 207 1.06 -28.07 26.94
C GLU A 207 1.76 -27.44 25.72
N ILE A 208 2.94 -26.81 25.90
CA ILE A 208 3.68 -26.18 24.80
C ILE A 208 4.83 -27.10 24.38
N VAL A 209 4.95 -27.36 23.08
CA VAL A 209 6.09 -28.10 22.52
C VAL A 209 7.36 -27.26 22.71
N PRO A 210 8.45 -27.82 23.29
CA PRO A 210 9.67 -27.06 23.56
C PRO A 210 10.34 -26.51 22.29
N GLY A 211 10.57 -25.21 22.27
CA GLY A 211 11.30 -24.49 21.23
C GLY A 211 11.87 -23.18 21.78
N LYS A 212 13.11 -22.84 21.42
CA LYS A 212 13.75 -21.57 21.80
C LYS A 212 14.29 -20.90 20.55
N GLN A 213 13.90 -19.64 20.33
CA GLN A 213 14.36 -18.84 19.19
C GLN A 213 14.13 -19.59 17.85
N CYS A 214 12.94 -20.16 17.69
CA CYS A 214 12.55 -20.90 16.50
C CYS A 214 11.04 -20.75 16.23
N ASN A 215 10.69 -20.80 14.96
CA ASN A 215 9.31 -20.88 14.47
C ASN A 215 8.95 -22.35 14.31
N ASP A 216 8.14 -22.89 15.22
CA ASP A 216 7.58 -24.24 15.09
C ASP A 216 6.17 -24.13 14.47
N VAL A 217 5.99 -24.66 13.25
CA VAL A 217 4.80 -24.42 12.41
C VAL A 217 4.32 -25.68 11.68
N LYS A 218 3.11 -25.62 11.09
CA LYS A 218 2.46 -26.72 10.36
C LYS A 218 2.42 -28.06 11.13
N PRO A 219 1.84 -28.10 12.34
CA PRO A 219 1.72 -29.34 13.10
C PRO A 219 0.77 -30.34 12.40
N ILE A 220 1.22 -31.58 12.23
CA ILE A 220 0.47 -32.72 11.71
C ILE A 220 0.55 -33.85 12.74
N TRP A 221 -0.58 -34.26 13.32
CA TRP A 221 -0.62 -35.31 14.33
C TRP A 221 -0.89 -36.67 13.70
N LEU A 222 0.08 -37.60 13.78
CA LEU A 222 -0.06 -38.98 13.31
C LEU A 222 0.38 -39.97 14.41
N GLY A 223 -0.53 -40.85 14.81
CA GLY A 223 -0.30 -41.80 15.90
C GLY A 223 0.03 -41.09 17.22
N GLN A 224 1.21 -41.38 17.78
CA GLN A 224 1.69 -40.81 19.04
C GLN A 224 2.64 -39.61 18.87
N LYS A 225 2.80 -39.10 17.65
CA LYS A 225 3.73 -38.00 17.35
C LYS A 225 3.04 -36.84 16.64
N VAL A 226 3.52 -35.64 16.93
CA VAL A 226 3.22 -34.42 16.19
C VAL A 226 4.44 -34.11 15.31
N TYR A 227 4.25 -34.09 13.99
CA TYR A 227 5.27 -33.71 13.01
C TYR A 227 5.10 -32.24 12.66
N PHE A 228 6.19 -31.51 12.47
CA PHE A 228 6.13 -30.07 12.24
C PHE A 228 7.38 -29.55 11.52
N LEU A 229 7.29 -28.32 11.03
CA LEU A 229 8.41 -27.59 10.44
C LEU A 229 9.05 -26.68 11.49
N SER A 230 10.38 -26.61 11.50
CA SER A 230 11.12 -25.76 12.44
C SER A 230 12.37 -25.17 11.80
N ASP A 231 12.62 -23.88 12.06
CA ASP A 231 13.84 -23.16 11.70
C ASP A 231 14.86 -23.09 12.85
N ARG A 232 14.78 -24.00 13.83
CA ARG A 232 15.69 -24.04 15.00
C ARG A 232 17.16 -24.15 14.63
N ASP A 233 17.45 -24.73 13.46
CA ASP A 233 18.80 -24.83 12.88
C ASP A 233 18.99 -23.83 11.73
N ARG A 234 18.29 -22.69 11.77
CA ARG A 234 18.17 -21.65 10.74
C ARG A 234 17.38 -22.08 9.51
N THR A 235 17.75 -23.16 8.82
CA THR A 235 16.99 -23.63 7.64
C THR A 235 15.80 -24.49 8.08
N VAL A 236 14.62 -24.20 7.54
CA VAL A 236 13.38 -24.91 7.94
C VAL A 236 13.48 -26.38 7.54
N ASN A 237 13.37 -27.27 8.53
CA ASN A 237 13.42 -28.72 8.37
C ASN A 237 12.25 -29.40 9.09
N ILE A 238 12.07 -30.71 8.86
CA ILE A 238 11.01 -31.50 9.47
C ILE A 238 11.50 -32.07 10.81
N PHE A 239 10.67 -31.91 11.84
CA PHE A 239 10.87 -32.44 13.19
C PHE A 239 9.63 -33.22 13.64
N SER A 240 9.78 -34.00 14.70
CA SER A 240 8.68 -34.66 15.39
C SER A 240 8.78 -34.50 16.91
N TYR A 241 7.63 -34.42 17.58
CA TYR A 241 7.48 -34.41 19.03
C TYR A 241 6.63 -35.62 19.44
N ASP A 242 7.18 -36.48 20.27
CA ASP A 242 6.45 -37.62 20.84
C ASP A 242 5.70 -37.19 22.09
N VAL A 243 4.36 -37.25 22.08
CA VAL A 243 3.54 -36.67 23.16
C VAL A 243 3.61 -37.46 24.47
N LYS A 244 4.17 -38.68 24.46
CA LYS A 244 4.30 -39.53 25.64
C LYS A 244 5.67 -39.35 26.30
N SER A 245 6.74 -39.49 25.52
CA SER A 245 8.12 -39.36 25.99
C SER A 245 8.59 -37.90 26.06
N LYS A 246 7.90 -36.99 25.39
CA LYS A 246 8.24 -35.56 25.25
C LYS A 246 9.55 -35.30 24.50
N ASN A 247 10.02 -36.28 23.74
CA ASN A 247 11.25 -36.17 22.97
C ASN A 247 10.99 -35.49 21.63
N ILE A 248 11.93 -34.62 21.23
CA ILE A 248 11.97 -34.01 19.90
C ILE A 248 13.04 -34.69 19.05
N GLU A 249 12.70 -35.01 17.80
CA GLU A 249 13.59 -35.65 16.84
C GLU A 249 13.60 -34.88 15.50
N LYS A 250 14.79 -34.69 14.93
CA LYS A 250 15.00 -34.11 13.59
C LYS A 250 14.91 -35.20 12.52
N LEU A 251 14.13 -34.96 11.47
CA LEU A 251 13.87 -35.95 10.42
C LEU A 251 14.55 -35.63 9.08
N THR A 252 14.83 -34.35 8.80
CA THR A 252 15.56 -33.90 7.59
C THR A 252 16.66 -32.92 7.96
N SER A 253 17.70 -32.77 7.12
CA SER A 253 18.85 -31.88 7.36
C SER A 253 19.26 -31.08 6.12
N TYR A 254 18.31 -30.41 5.49
CA TYR A 254 18.56 -29.51 4.35
C TYR A 254 19.23 -28.20 4.79
N ALA A 255 20.05 -27.64 3.92
CA ALA A 255 20.80 -26.39 4.15
C ALA A 255 20.44 -25.27 3.16
N ASP A 256 20.08 -25.61 1.91
CA ASP A 256 20.02 -24.63 0.82
C ASP A 256 18.68 -23.89 0.72
N TYR A 257 17.56 -24.59 0.93
CA TYR A 257 16.20 -24.07 0.85
C TYR A 257 15.39 -24.46 2.08
N ASP A 258 14.37 -23.66 2.38
CA ASP A 258 13.38 -24.04 3.39
C ASP A 258 12.47 -25.15 2.90
N VAL A 259 12.15 -26.09 3.79
CA VAL A 259 10.92 -26.87 3.64
C VAL A 259 9.74 -25.94 3.90
N ARG A 260 8.82 -25.83 2.93
CA ARG A 260 7.79 -24.77 2.94
C ARG A 260 6.43 -25.24 3.41
N THR A 261 6.05 -26.47 3.11
CA THR A 261 4.71 -27.02 3.39
C THR A 261 4.84 -28.43 3.95
N LEU A 262 3.88 -28.86 4.77
CA LEU A 262 3.88 -30.18 5.38
C LEU A 262 2.44 -30.70 5.49
N GLN A 263 2.22 -31.89 4.96
CA GLN A 263 0.99 -32.67 5.11
C GLN A 263 1.36 -34.14 5.35
N GLY A 264 0.42 -34.95 5.80
CA GLY A 264 0.69 -36.37 6.06
C GLY A 264 -0.55 -37.22 6.14
N SER A 265 -0.38 -38.50 5.83
CA SER A 265 -1.43 -39.51 5.93
C SER A 265 -0.80 -40.87 6.20
N GLY A 266 -1.41 -41.64 7.11
CA GLY A 266 -0.89 -42.95 7.51
C GLY A 266 0.56 -42.89 7.99
N ASN A 267 1.48 -43.49 7.23
CA ASN A 267 2.90 -43.60 7.56
C ASN A 267 3.81 -42.71 6.69
N GLU A 268 3.24 -41.68 6.06
CA GLU A 268 3.94 -40.84 5.10
C GLU A 268 3.70 -39.36 5.37
N LEU A 269 4.75 -38.56 5.18
CA LEU A 269 4.68 -37.10 5.11
C LEU A 269 4.98 -36.66 3.69
N VAL A 270 4.30 -35.61 3.23
CA VAL A 270 4.56 -34.96 1.93
C VAL A 270 4.87 -33.49 2.15
N PHE A 271 5.86 -32.97 1.43
CA PHE A 271 6.35 -31.60 1.61
C PHE A 271 6.95 -31.01 0.33
N GLU A 272 7.06 -29.68 0.32
CA GLU A 272 7.73 -28.90 -0.71
C GLU A 272 9.18 -28.59 -0.31
N TYR A 273 10.12 -28.86 -1.22
CA TYR A 273 11.54 -28.50 -1.09
C TYR A 273 12.20 -28.33 -2.47
N ASP A 274 12.97 -27.25 -2.67
CA ASP A 274 13.65 -26.88 -3.93
C ASP A 274 12.71 -26.90 -5.16
N GLY A 275 11.49 -26.41 -4.98
CA GLY A 275 10.46 -26.37 -6.03
C GLY A 275 9.90 -27.73 -6.44
N ARG A 276 10.21 -28.81 -5.72
CA ARG A 276 9.72 -30.18 -5.94
C ARG A 276 8.85 -30.66 -4.79
N ILE A 277 8.09 -31.73 -5.06
CA ILE A 277 7.34 -32.47 -4.05
C ILE A 277 8.14 -33.69 -3.60
N HIS A 278 8.18 -33.92 -2.30
CA HIS A 278 8.90 -35.03 -1.67
C HIS A 278 7.98 -35.82 -0.75
N ILE A 279 8.17 -37.14 -0.70
CA ILE A 279 7.48 -38.04 0.23
C ILE A 279 8.50 -38.65 1.18
N LEU A 280 8.30 -38.47 2.49
CA LEU A 280 9.07 -39.10 3.56
C LEU A 280 8.30 -40.27 4.15
N ASN A 281 8.87 -41.46 4.11
CA ASN A 281 8.35 -42.65 4.80
C ASN A 281 8.79 -42.63 6.28
N LEU A 282 7.84 -42.67 7.20
CA LEU A 282 8.10 -42.54 8.63
C LEU A 282 8.74 -43.79 9.26
N SER A 283 8.56 -44.97 8.67
CA SER A 283 9.18 -46.20 9.16
C SER A 283 10.63 -46.35 8.70
N THR A 284 10.92 -46.03 7.43
CA THR A 284 12.26 -46.23 6.84
C THR A 284 13.14 -44.98 6.89
N ARG A 285 12.54 -43.81 7.14
CA ARG A 285 13.18 -42.47 7.05
C ARG A 285 13.70 -42.11 5.66
N GLN A 286 13.28 -42.82 4.62
CA GLN A 286 13.69 -42.52 3.26
C GLN A 286 12.80 -41.42 2.67
N VAL A 287 13.44 -40.47 1.98
CA VAL A 287 12.78 -39.42 1.20
C VAL A 287 12.82 -39.80 -0.27
N ASN A 288 11.66 -39.78 -0.92
CA ASN A 288 11.51 -39.95 -2.36
C ASN A 288 11.08 -38.62 -3.01
N SER A 289 11.90 -38.09 -3.91
CA SER A 289 11.59 -36.87 -4.67
C SER A 289 10.78 -37.22 -5.91
N LEU A 290 9.61 -36.62 -6.09
CA LEU A 290 8.74 -36.88 -7.24
C LEU A 290 9.18 -36.04 -8.44
N LYS A 291 9.54 -36.71 -9.53
CA LYS A 291 9.74 -36.07 -10.83
C LYS A 291 8.40 -35.98 -11.57
N ILE A 292 7.84 -34.78 -11.65
CA ILE A 292 6.53 -34.52 -12.24
C ILE A 292 6.71 -33.63 -13.49
N THR A 293 5.97 -33.93 -14.55
CA THR A 293 5.94 -33.13 -15.78
C THR A 293 4.50 -32.76 -16.11
N VAL A 294 4.17 -31.48 -15.98
CA VAL A 294 2.85 -30.94 -16.27
C VAL A 294 2.76 -30.47 -17.73
N HIS A 295 1.75 -30.95 -18.45
CA HIS A 295 1.37 -30.46 -19.77
C HIS A 295 0.09 -29.63 -19.66
N MET A 296 0.18 -28.30 -19.82
CA MET A 296 -0.96 -27.40 -19.74
C MET A 296 -0.91 -26.29 -20.79
N ASP A 297 -2.06 -25.71 -21.13
CA ASP A 297 -2.14 -24.41 -21.82
C ASP A 297 -1.97 -23.28 -20.78
N PRO A 298 -0.85 -22.53 -20.79
CA PRO A 298 -0.56 -21.52 -19.79
C PRO A 298 -1.26 -20.19 -20.12
N LEU A 299 -2.58 -20.17 -20.00
CA LEU A 299 -3.47 -19.06 -20.39
C LEU A 299 -2.97 -17.67 -19.95
N TYR A 300 -2.46 -17.55 -18.71
CA TYR A 300 -2.05 -16.28 -18.12
C TYR A 300 -0.58 -15.89 -18.38
N LYS A 301 0.22 -16.80 -18.92
CA LYS A 301 1.60 -16.54 -19.35
C LYS A 301 1.69 -16.10 -20.81
N ARG A 302 0.66 -16.40 -21.61
CA ARG A 302 0.64 -16.11 -23.05
C ARG A 302 0.67 -14.60 -23.32
N PRO A 303 1.35 -14.18 -24.39
CA PRO A 303 1.22 -12.81 -24.88
C PRO A 303 -0.24 -12.46 -25.17
N ARG A 304 -0.63 -11.24 -24.81
CA ARG A 304 -2.01 -10.76 -24.94
C ARG A 304 -2.08 -9.25 -25.11
N TYR A 305 -3.15 -8.76 -25.73
CA TYR A 305 -3.38 -7.32 -25.86
C TYR A 305 -4.04 -6.75 -24.60
N VAL A 306 -3.55 -5.58 -24.16
CA VAL A 306 -4.13 -4.80 -23.07
C VAL A 306 -4.48 -3.40 -23.55
N GLN A 307 -5.50 -2.80 -22.91
CA GLN A 307 -5.90 -1.42 -23.20
C GLN A 307 -4.90 -0.45 -22.58
N ALA A 308 -4.38 0.47 -23.38
CA ALA A 308 -3.42 1.46 -22.90
C ALA A 308 -3.98 2.40 -21.82
N SER A 309 -5.29 2.62 -21.80
CA SER A 309 -5.96 3.45 -20.80
C SER A 309 -6.08 2.77 -19.43
N ALA A 310 -5.78 1.47 -19.32
CA ALA A 310 -5.95 0.71 -18.08
C ALA A 310 -4.94 1.07 -16.98
N ASP A 311 -3.73 1.52 -17.35
CA ASP A 311 -2.63 1.75 -16.41
C ASP A 311 -1.78 2.97 -16.79
N ILE A 312 -2.41 4.15 -16.95
CA ILE A 312 -1.67 5.39 -17.20
C ILE A 312 -1.05 5.89 -15.91
N ARG A 313 0.28 6.04 -15.90
CA ARG A 313 1.06 6.44 -14.71
C ARG A 313 1.59 7.85 -14.78
N ASN A 314 2.09 8.24 -15.95
CA ASN A 314 2.63 9.57 -16.24
C ASN A 314 2.12 10.04 -17.60
N PHE A 315 2.05 11.37 -17.77
CA PHE A 315 1.70 11.97 -19.05
C PHE A 315 2.49 13.26 -19.29
N ASN A 316 2.64 13.60 -20.57
CA ASN A 316 3.28 14.83 -21.02
C ASN A 316 2.61 15.35 -22.30
N ILE A 317 2.90 16.58 -22.70
CA ILE A 317 2.29 17.24 -23.86
C ILE A 317 3.37 17.61 -24.88
N SER A 318 3.07 17.46 -26.17
CA SER A 318 4.00 17.90 -27.22
C SER A 318 4.19 19.43 -27.21
N PRO A 319 5.26 19.97 -27.81
CA PRO A 319 5.62 21.39 -27.69
C PRO A 319 4.57 22.40 -28.14
N THR A 320 3.65 21.97 -29.00
CA THR A 320 2.53 22.78 -29.53
C THR A 320 1.16 22.20 -29.18
N GLY A 321 1.11 21.16 -28.33
CA GLY A 321 -0.13 20.48 -27.94
C GLY A 321 -0.86 19.74 -29.06
N GLN A 322 -0.14 19.30 -30.09
CA GLN A 322 -0.70 18.48 -31.16
C GLN A 322 -0.89 17.01 -30.74
N ARG A 323 -0.08 16.53 -29.79
CA ARG A 323 -0.10 15.16 -29.27
C ARG A 323 0.19 15.18 -27.77
N ALA A 324 -0.20 14.11 -27.09
CA ALA A 324 0.21 13.78 -25.73
C ALA A 324 1.13 12.56 -25.74
N LEU A 325 1.93 12.42 -24.69
CA LEU A 325 2.66 11.21 -24.34
C LEU A 325 2.07 10.62 -23.06
N PHE A 326 2.04 9.31 -22.98
CA PHE A 326 1.61 8.56 -21.81
C PHE A 326 2.61 7.46 -21.51
N GLU A 327 2.91 7.26 -20.23
CA GLU A 327 3.47 6.02 -19.70
C GLU A 327 2.30 5.11 -19.35
N SER A 328 2.24 3.94 -19.98
CA SER A 328 1.23 2.92 -19.68
C SER A 328 1.86 1.55 -19.64
N ARG A 329 1.81 0.88 -18.48
CA ARG A 329 2.41 -0.45 -18.24
C ARG A 329 3.82 -0.60 -18.85
N GLY A 330 4.68 0.38 -18.60
CA GLY A 330 6.06 0.42 -19.09
C GLY A 330 6.23 0.69 -20.60
N GLU A 331 5.18 1.09 -21.30
CA GLU A 331 5.24 1.54 -22.69
C GLU A 331 5.02 3.06 -22.78
N ILE A 332 5.69 3.69 -23.75
CA ILE A 332 5.52 5.11 -24.08
C ILE A 332 4.60 5.26 -25.29
N ILE A 333 3.45 5.87 -25.07
CA ILE A 333 2.39 5.95 -26.08
C ILE A 333 2.16 7.41 -26.46
N SER A 334 2.15 7.69 -27.77
CA SER A 334 1.80 9.00 -28.28
C SER A 334 0.38 9.03 -28.82
N VAL A 335 -0.47 9.89 -28.26
CA VAL A 335 -1.90 10.03 -28.64
C VAL A 335 -2.14 11.39 -29.30
N PRO A 336 -2.78 11.47 -30.48
CA PRO A 336 -3.08 12.74 -31.13
C PRO A 336 -4.23 13.49 -30.47
N ARG A 337 -4.21 14.83 -30.60
CA ARG A 337 -5.33 15.67 -30.19
C ARG A 337 -6.51 15.61 -31.16
N GLU A 338 -6.25 15.59 -32.47
CA GLU A 338 -7.29 15.71 -33.52
C GLU A 338 -7.08 14.75 -34.71
N LYS A 339 -5.87 14.63 -35.26
CA LYS A 339 -5.61 13.88 -36.51
C LYS A 339 -4.58 12.76 -36.35
N GLY A 340 -4.85 11.63 -37.02
CA GLY A 340 -4.01 10.42 -37.05
C GLY A 340 -4.28 9.48 -35.87
N ASP A 341 -3.48 8.43 -35.76
CA ASP A 341 -3.66 7.38 -34.75
C ASP A 341 -2.70 7.51 -33.56
N ALA A 342 -3.09 6.88 -32.45
CA ALA A 342 -2.19 6.61 -31.34
C ALA A 342 -1.09 5.62 -31.75
N ARG A 343 0.10 5.75 -31.16
CA ARG A 343 1.29 4.96 -31.53
C ARG A 343 2.05 4.54 -30.27
N ASN A 344 2.55 3.31 -30.25
CA ASN A 344 3.54 2.88 -29.28
C ASN A 344 4.93 3.32 -29.79
N ILE A 345 5.62 4.14 -29.00
CA ILE A 345 6.93 4.74 -29.31
C ILE A 345 8.08 3.84 -28.83
N SER A 346 7.91 3.11 -27.74
CA SER A 346 8.95 2.24 -27.17
C SER A 346 8.94 0.86 -27.81
N VAL A 347 7.77 0.20 -27.84
CA VAL A 347 7.59 -1.20 -28.27
C VAL A 347 8.56 -2.12 -27.51
N SER A 348 8.28 -2.30 -26.22
CA SER A 348 9.21 -2.86 -25.26
C SER A 348 8.53 -3.83 -24.27
N ALA A 349 8.21 -5.03 -24.76
CA ALA A 349 7.56 -6.09 -23.97
C ALA A 349 8.40 -6.65 -22.79
N SER A 350 9.66 -6.21 -22.60
CA SER A 350 10.61 -6.80 -21.63
C SER A 350 11.36 -5.77 -20.78
N SER A 351 10.96 -4.51 -20.85
CA SER A 351 11.56 -3.41 -20.09
C SER A 351 10.47 -2.46 -19.60
N HIS A 352 10.82 -1.59 -18.66
CA HIS A 352 9.90 -0.73 -17.98
C HIS A 352 10.21 0.73 -18.25
N GLU A 353 9.48 1.33 -19.19
CA GLU A 353 9.74 2.69 -19.63
C GLU A 353 9.02 3.68 -18.73
N ARG A 354 9.72 4.73 -18.31
CA ARG A 354 9.21 5.69 -17.32
C ARG A 354 9.44 7.15 -17.71
N PHE A 355 8.58 8.02 -17.19
CA PHE A 355 8.72 9.48 -17.25
C PHE A 355 8.92 10.05 -18.67
N PRO A 356 7.98 9.82 -19.61
CA PRO A 356 8.12 10.33 -20.96
C PRO A 356 8.06 11.85 -20.99
N ALA A 357 8.94 12.46 -21.78
CA ALA A 357 8.94 13.91 -22.01
C ALA A 357 9.28 14.26 -23.45
N TRP A 358 8.67 15.33 -23.95
CA TRP A 358 8.98 15.86 -25.27
C TRP A 358 10.02 16.97 -25.16
N SER A 359 11.05 16.93 -26.00
CA SER A 359 11.96 18.06 -26.16
C SER A 359 11.21 19.30 -26.68
N PRO A 360 11.51 20.52 -26.19
CA PRO A 360 10.84 21.75 -26.62
C PRO A 360 10.84 22.03 -28.13
N ASN A 361 11.85 21.55 -28.87
CA ASN A 361 11.91 21.69 -30.33
C ASN A 361 11.07 20.65 -31.09
N GLY A 362 10.48 19.67 -30.39
CA GLY A 362 9.62 18.65 -30.97
C GLY A 362 10.36 17.46 -31.59
N LYS A 363 11.69 17.48 -31.65
CA LYS A 363 12.47 16.45 -32.35
C LYS A 363 12.52 15.14 -31.57
N TRP A 364 12.86 15.23 -30.29
CA TRP A 364 13.13 14.10 -29.41
C TRP A 364 12.01 13.84 -28.42
N ILE A 365 11.76 12.56 -28.17
CA ILE A 365 11.07 12.02 -27.00
C ILE A 365 12.15 11.40 -26.11
N SER A 366 12.13 11.73 -24.82
CA SER A 366 12.96 11.11 -23.80
C SER A 366 12.12 10.26 -22.85
N TYR A 367 12.71 9.19 -22.31
CA TYR A 367 12.17 8.38 -21.22
C TYR A 367 13.31 7.63 -20.53
N LEU A 368 13.08 7.08 -19.35
CA LEU A 368 14.01 6.16 -18.69
C LEU A 368 13.64 4.72 -19.05
N SER A 369 14.64 3.86 -19.29
CA SER A 369 14.43 2.45 -19.62
C SER A 369 15.45 1.57 -18.92
N ASP A 370 15.01 0.42 -18.40
CA ASP A 370 15.87 -0.60 -17.78
C ASP A 370 16.26 -1.75 -18.72
N LYS A 371 15.99 -1.61 -20.03
CA LYS A 371 16.22 -2.64 -21.05
C LYS A 371 17.63 -3.27 -21.04
N ASN A 372 18.65 -2.49 -20.66
CA ASN A 372 20.04 -2.94 -20.58
C ASN A 372 20.46 -3.37 -19.16
N GLY A 373 19.50 -3.71 -18.29
CA GLY A 373 19.70 -4.21 -16.93
C GLY A 373 19.76 -3.13 -15.84
N LYS A 374 19.81 -1.85 -16.21
CA LYS A 374 19.72 -0.69 -15.30
C LYS A 374 19.04 0.47 -16.02
N TYR A 375 18.46 1.41 -15.27
CA TYR A 375 17.81 2.57 -15.87
C TYR A 375 18.80 3.50 -16.57
N GLU A 376 18.55 3.75 -17.86
CA GLU A 376 19.29 4.68 -18.70
C GLU A 376 18.34 5.71 -19.32
N LEU A 377 18.87 6.88 -19.70
CA LEU A 377 18.11 7.85 -20.48
C LEU A 377 18.06 7.38 -21.93
N VAL A 378 16.84 7.27 -22.47
CA VAL A 378 16.61 6.94 -23.87
C VAL A 378 16.17 8.18 -24.62
N LEU A 379 16.72 8.37 -25.82
CA LEU A 379 16.28 9.37 -26.78
C LEU A 379 15.79 8.68 -28.05
N ARG A 380 14.60 9.08 -28.51
CA ARG A 380 14.01 8.59 -29.75
C ARG A 380 13.40 9.74 -30.53
N ASP A 381 13.43 9.67 -31.85
CA ASP A 381 12.71 10.63 -32.69
C ASP A 381 11.19 10.48 -32.46
N GLN A 382 10.42 11.57 -32.61
CA GLN A 382 8.98 11.55 -32.33
C GLN A 382 8.14 10.58 -33.18
N LYS A 383 8.66 10.11 -34.32
CA LYS A 383 7.99 9.16 -35.21
C LYS A 383 8.44 7.72 -34.93
N ALA A 384 9.44 7.53 -34.07
CA ALA A 384 10.02 6.24 -33.72
C ALA A 384 10.61 5.47 -34.92
N ILE A 385 11.06 6.19 -35.96
CA ILE A 385 11.64 5.63 -37.19
C ILE A 385 13.08 5.17 -36.93
N ASP A 386 13.86 5.97 -36.22
CA ASP A 386 15.25 5.66 -35.92
C ASP A 386 15.35 4.76 -34.68
N GLN A 387 16.46 4.03 -34.58
CA GLN A 387 16.77 3.25 -33.39
C GLN A 387 16.97 4.16 -32.17
N PRO A 388 16.49 3.76 -30.97
CA PRO A 388 16.68 4.55 -29.76
C PRO A 388 18.17 4.68 -29.40
N THR A 389 18.56 5.87 -28.92
CA THR A 389 19.89 6.12 -28.34
C THR A 389 19.82 6.00 -26.83
N TYR A 390 20.65 5.14 -26.26
CA TYR A 390 20.81 4.99 -24.81
C TYR A 390 21.97 5.85 -24.30
N ILE A 391 21.74 6.54 -23.20
CA ILE A 391 22.72 7.38 -22.50
C ILE A 391 22.77 6.92 -21.05
N SER A 392 23.92 6.41 -20.63
CA SER A 392 24.14 5.98 -19.25
C SER A 392 24.10 7.19 -18.31
N LEU A 393 23.36 7.06 -17.22
CA LEU A 393 23.21 8.12 -16.21
C LEU A 393 24.12 7.94 -14.99
N GLY A 394 24.85 6.82 -14.92
CA GLY A 394 25.72 6.49 -13.78
C GLY A 394 25.57 5.03 -13.36
N THR A 395 25.84 4.77 -12.07
CA THR A 395 25.82 3.44 -11.45
C THR A 395 24.57 3.16 -10.63
N THR A 396 23.83 4.19 -10.22
CA THR A 396 22.56 4.07 -9.48
C THR A 396 21.53 3.30 -10.31
N ALA A 397 20.70 2.49 -9.66
CA ALA A 397 19.70 1.71 -10.41
C ALA A 397 18.44 2.51 -10.75
N PHE A 398 18.09 3.57 -10.00
CA PHE A 398 16.88 4.37 -10.23
C PHE A 398 17.16 5.87 -10.39
N TYR A 399 16.44 6.49 -11.34
CA TYR A 399 16.44 7.93 -11.61
C TYR A 399 15.01 8.42 -11.81
N PHE A 400 14.75 9.72 -11.63
CA PHE A 400 13.37 10.25 -11.60
C PHE A 400 13.18 11.54 -12.38
N ASP A 401 12.00 11.65 -13.01
CA ASP A 401 11.44 12.79 -13.75
C ASP A 401 12.47 13.65 -14.52
N PRO A 402 13.07 13.16 -15.63
CA PRO A 402 13.94 13.98 -16.46
C PRO A 402 13.21 15.19 -17.07
N VAL A 403 13.73 16.40 -16.89
CA VAL A 403 13.13 17.65 -17.39
C VAL A 403 14.04 18.35 -18.40
N TRP A 404 13.52 18.57 -19.61
CA TRP A 404 14.24 19.24 -20.72
C TRP A 404 14.55 20.71 -20.45
N SER A 405 15.75 21.13 -20.85
CA SER A 405 16.08 22.55 -21.05
C SER A 405 15.30 23.14 -22.23
N PRO A 406 14.91 24.43 -22.19
CA PRO A 406 14.22 25.10 -23.30
C PRO A 406 14.93 25.02 -24.65
N ASP A 407 16.26 24.98 -24.67
CA ASP A 407 17.05 24.83 -25.90
C ASP A 407 17.12 23.39 -26.45
N SER A 408 16.49 22.43 -25.76
CA SER A 408 16.44 21.00 -26.12
C SER A 408 17.81 20.29 -26.14
N LYS A 409 18.79 20.76 -25.36
CA LYS A 409 20.14 20.16 -25.31
C LYS A 409 20.46 19.42 -24.02
N LYS A 410 19.73 19.66 -22.94
CA LYS A 410 20.03 19.10 -21.61
C LYS A 410 18.77 18.58 -20.93
N LEU A 411 18.94 17.63 -20.02
CA LEU A 411 17.88 17.22 -19.09
C LEU A 411 18.42 17.22 -17.66
N PHE A 412 17.61 17.73 -16.72
CA PHE A 412 17.84 17.55 -15.28
C PHE A 412 17.08 16.36 -14.75
N PHE A 413 17.66 15.64 -13.80
CA PHE A 413 17.05 14.51 -13.12
C PHE A 413 17.72 14.31 -11.76
N ASN A 414 17.12 13.54 -10.87
CA ASN A 414 17.78 13.06 -9.66
C ASN A 414 17.84 11.53 -9.65
N ASP A 415 18.71 11.01 -8.79
CA ASP A 415 18.85 9.58 -8.55
C ASP A 415 18.18 9.13 -7.23
N ALA A 416 18.24 7.82 -6.96
CA ALA A 416 17.77 7.23 -5.71
C ALA A 416 18.54 7.69 -4.47
N HIS A 417 19.70 8.33 -4.61
CA HIS A 417 20.57 8.71 -3.49
C HIS A 417 20.54 10.23 -3.22
N LEU A 418 19.45 10.89 -3.63
CA LEU A 418 19.22 12.33 -3.42
C LEU A 418 20.31 13.22 -4.05
N ASN A 419 20.84 12.82 -5.20
CA ASN A 419 21.74 13.64 -6.01
C ASN A 419 20.98 14.25 -7.19
N LEU A 420 21.18 15.54 -7.44
CA LEU A 420 20.64 16.27 -8.58
C LEU A 420 21.71 16.37 -9.67
N TYR A 421 21.36 15.95 -10.89
CA TYR A 421 22.25 15.96 -12.05
C TYR A 421 21.63 16.69 -13.23
N TYR A 422 22.49 17.03 -14.19
CA TYR A 422 22.08 17.19 -15.58
C TYR A 422 22.92 16.38 -16.55
N VAL A 423 22.31 16.03 -17.67
CA VAL A 423 22.99 15.38 -18.79
C VAL A 423 22.88 16.25 -20.03
N ASP A 424 24.00 16.42 -20.74
CA ASP A 424 24.01 17.01 -22.08
C ASP A 424 23.86 15.91 -23.13
N ILE A 425 22.80 15.98 -23.94
CA ILE A 425 22.44 14.88 -24.85
C ILE A 425 23.41 14.70 -26.02
N THR A 426 24.23 15.72 -26.32
CA THR A 426 25.17 15.68 -27.45
C THR A 426 26.49 15.08 -27.00
N THR A 427 27.02 15.57 -25.87
CA THR A 427 28.28 15.08 -25.31
C THR A 427 28.11 13.79 -24.49
N LYS A 428 26.89 13.49 -24.05
CA LYS A 428 26.53 12.41 -23.12
C LYS A 428 27.17 12.53 -21.74
N ASN A 429 27.67 13.73 -21.40
CA ASN A 429 28.28 14.00 -20.11
C ASN A 429 27.20 14.25 -19.05
N VAL A 430 27.29 13.52 -17.94
CA VAL A 430 26.46 13.69 -16.74
C VAL A 430 27.23 14.52 -15.73
N MET A 431 26.59 15.55 -15.18
CA MET A 431 27.19 16.53 -14.28
C MET A 431 26.38 16.62 -13.00
N LEU A 432 27.03 16.44 -11.85
CA LEU A 432 26.43 16.68 -10.54
C LEU A 432 26.22 18.18 -10.32
N VAL A 433 25.05 18.54 -9.81
CA VAL A 433 24.68 19.92 -9.49
C VAL A 433 24.67 20.15 -7.99
N ASP A 434 23.96 19.30 -7.25
CA ASP A 434 23.89 19.35 -5.79
C ASP A 434 23.39 18.00 -5.23
N SER A 435 23.44 17.84 -3.91
CA SER A 435 22.94 16.67 -3.18
C SER A 435 22.18 17.09 -1.92
N ASP A 436 21.11 16.38 -1.57
CA ASP A 436 20.39 16.53 -0.30
C ASP A 436 20.78 15.39 0.65
N THR A 437 21.18 15.74 1.87
CA THR A 437 21.61 14.78 2.91
C THR A 437 20.72 14.82 4.15
N LEU A 438 19.70 15.69 4.16
CA LEU A 438 18.93 16.03 5.35
C LEU A 438 17.43 15.81 5.16
N SER A 439 17.01 15.26 4.02
CA SER A 439 15.61 14.90 3.82
C SER A 439 15.18 13.86 4.86
N SER A 440 14.34 14.29 5.81
CA SER A 440 13.66 13.41 6.77
C SER A 440 12.63 12.49 6.11
N ILE A 441 12.34 12.72 4.82
CA ILE A 441 11.47 11.91 3.98
C ILE A 441 12.33 11.06 3.06
N THR A 442 12.29 9.74 3.23
CA THR A 442 13.02 8.77 2.41
C THR A 442 12.25 8.35 1.14
N GLY A 443 11.03 8.85 0.93
CA GLY A 443 10.18 8.46 -0.18
C GLY A 443 10.69 8.97 -1.53
N ARG A 444 11.00 8.05 -2.45
CA ARG A 444 11.68 8.34 -3.73
C ARG A 444 10.90 7.76 -4.90
N THR A 445 9.89 8.50 -5.36
CA THR A 445 9.02 8.09 -6.50
C THR A 445 8.97 9.13 -7.63
N ARG A 446 9.56 10.30 -7.39
CA ARG A 446 9.55 11.49 -8.24
C ARG A 446 10.80 12.30 -7.97
N ASN A 447 11.02 13.35 -8.74
CA ASN A 447 12.13 14.24 -8.51
C ASN A 447 11.97 15.13 -7.26
N HIS A 448 12.72 14.79 -6.22
CA HIS A 448 12.75 15.43 -4.89
C HIS A 448 13.09 16.92 -4.94
N PHE A 449 13.89 17.32 -5.93
CA PHE A 449 14.39 18.68 -6.08
C PHE A 449 13.42 19.62 -6.78
N GLU A 450 12.34 19.09 -7.39
CA GLU A 450 11.33 19.86 -8.11
C GLU A 450 11.93 20.93 -9.07
N PRO A 451 12.86 20.55 -9.98
CA PRO A 451 13.65 21.53 -10.73
C PRO A 451 12.84 22.28 -11.78
N SER A 452 13.22 23.53 -12.03
CA SER A 452 12.67 24.37 -13.11
C SER A 452 13.76 25.08 -13.87
N TRP A 453 13.65 25.10 -15.20
CA TRP A 453 14.58 25.77 -16.09
C TRP A 453 14.16 27.21 -16.39
N SER A 454 15.14 28.12 -16.43
CA SER A 454 14.96 29.45 -16.99
C SER A 454 14.81 29.39 -18.52
N SER A 455 14.10 30.34 -19.11
CA SER A 455 13.79 30.33 -20.56
C SER A 455 15.03 30.47 -21.46
N ASP A 456 16.15 30.97 -20.93
CA ASP A 456 17.46 31.04 -21.59
C ASP A 456 18.32 29.77 -21.42
N SER A 457 17.83 28.75 -20.72
CA SER A 457 18.54 27.50 -20.41
C SER A 457 19.86 27.67 -19.61
N ASN A 458 20.06 28.82 -18.95
CA ASN A 458 21.29 29.10 -18.18
C ASN A 458 21.13 28.96 -16.66
N TRP A 459 19.89 28.90 -16.16
CA TRP A 459 19.59 28.74 -14.74
C TRP A 459 18.66 27.56 -14.48
N ILE A 460 18.87 26.90 -13.34
CA ILE A 460 17.92 25.96 -12.74
C ILE A 460 17.57 26.44 -11.35
N ALA A 461 16.28 26.53 -11.05
CA ALA A 461 15.77 26.67 -9.71
C ALA A 461 15.38 25.29 -9.16
N TYR A 462 15.67 25.01 -7.90
CA TYR A 462 15.35 23.73 -7.25
C TYR A 462 15.18 23.88 -5.74
N VAL A 463 14.64 22.85 -5.10
CA VAL A 463 14.39 22.79 -3.66
C VAL A 463 15.39 21.86 -2.98
N LYS A 464 15.93 22.26 -1.83
CA LYS A 464 16.81 21.43 -1.00
C LYS A 464 16.60 21.71 0.48
N SER A 465 16.77 20.69 1.32
CA SER A 465 16.72 20.83 2.77
C SER A 465 17.96 21.53 3.32
N LEU A 466 17.76 22.55 4.16
CA LEU A 466 18.82 23.21 4.93
C LEU A 466 19.19 22.41 6.18
N LYS A 467 20.28 22.81 6.85
CA LYS A 467 20.76 22.19 8.11
C LYS A 467 19.71 22.11 9.23
N ASN A 468 18.72 23.00 9.21
CA ASN A 468 17.61 23.01 10.17
C ASN A 468 16.40 22.15 9.71
N GLY A 469 16.52 21.40 8.61
CA GLY A 469 15.45 20.59 8.03
C GLY A 469 14.41 21.36 7.21
N VAL A 470 14.52 22.69 7.12
CA VAL A 470 13.59 23.52 6.32
C VAL A 470 14.01 23.48 4.86
N ARG A 471 13.05 23.23 3.97
CA ARG A 471 13.25 23.28 2.51
C ARG A 471 13.41 24.73 2.05
N ALA A 472 14.44 25.01 1.26
CA ALA A 472 14.72 26.33 0.66
C ALA A 472 14.86 26.24 -0.86
N ILE A 473 14.66 27.38 -1.54
CA ILE A 473 14.87 27.52 -2.99
C ILE A 473 16.33 27.88 -3.25
N PHE A 474 16.93 27.17 -4.19
CA PHE A 474 18.27 27.42 -4.72
C PHE A 474 18.21 27.69 -6.22
N MET A 475 19.19 28.44 -6.74
CA MET A 475 19.42 28.64 -8.15
C MET A 475 20.85 28.26 -8.54
N TYR A 476 21.00 27.42 -9.56
CA TYR A 476 22.30 27.04 -10.13
C TYR A 476 22.49 27.63 -11.52
N ASN A 477 23.65 28.25 -11.77
CA ASN A 477 24.04 28.80 -13.06
C ASN A 477 24.96 27.84 -13.82
N LEU A 478 24.60 27.47 -15.06
CA LEU A 478 25.39 26.47 -15.82
C LEU A 478 26.73 27.01 -16.33
N GLU A 479 26.80 28.29 -16.69
CA GLU A 479 28.03 28.91 -17.19
C GLU A 479 29.10 29.03 -16.10
N THR A 480 28.72 29.54 -14.93
CA THR A 480 29.64 29.79 -13.80
C THR A 480 29.77 28.60 -12.85
N LYS A 481 28.86 27.63 -12.92
CA LYS A 481 28.75 26.47 -12.02
C LYS A 481 28.57 26.87 -10.55
N LYS A 482 27.93 28.01 -10.30
CA LYS A 482 27.66 28.52 -8.94
C LYS A 482 26.21 28.29 -8.54
N THR A 483 26.03 27.90 -7.29
CA THR A 483 24.73 27.79 -6.60
C THR A 483 24.51 28.99 -5.70
N HIS A 484 23.29 29.53 -5.69
CA HIS A 484 22.84 30.62 -4.83
C HIS A 484 21.59 30.19 -4.06
N GLN A 485 21.57 30.36 -2.75
CA GLN A 485 20.37 30.21 -1.93
C GLN A 485 19.48 31.46 -2.09
N ILE A 486 18.20 31.27 -2.40
CA ILE A 486 17.26 32.37 -2.67
C ILE A 486 16.39 32.68 -1.46
N THR A 487 15.98 31.67 -0.71
CA THR A 487 15.12 31.84 0.47
C THR A 487 15.88 31.59 1.77
N ASP A 488 15.51 32.31 2.82
CA ASP A 488 16.29 32.43 4.08
C ASP A 488 16.27 31.18 4.98
N GLY A 489 15.35 30.23 4.75
CA GLY A 489 15.18 29.05 5.59
C GLY A 489 14.30 29.25 6.82
N MET A 490 13.59 30.39 6.91
CA MET A 490 12.58 30.67 7.95
C MET A 490 11.17 30.28 7.51
N SER A 491 10.99 29.98 6.21
CA SER A 491 9.77 29.42 5.64
C SER A 491 10.12 28.19 4.81
N ALA A 492 9.34 27.12 4.94
CA ALA A 492 9.49 25.95 4.09
C ALA A 492 8.95 26.26 2.70
N THR A 493 9.77 26.04 1.67
CA THR A 493 9.43 26.37 0.28
C THR A 493 9.26 25.15 -0.61
N ALA A 494 8.46 25.28 -1.67
CA ALA A 494 8.28 24.24 -2.69
C ALA A 494 7.90 24.83 -4.06
N GLN A 495 7.81 23.97 -5.08
CA GLN A 495 7.23 24.24 -6.40
C GLN A 495 7.82 25.46 -7.15
N PRO A 496 9.15 25.60 -7.27
CA PRO A 496 9.73 26.68 -8.06
C PRO A 496 9.35 26.56 -9.54
N THR A 497 8.98 27.67 -10.18
CA THR A 497 8.79 27.76 -11.64
C THR A 497 9.13 29.14 -12.17
N PHE A 498 9.96 29.21 -13.22
CA PHE A 498 10.21 30.46 -13.92
C PHE A 498 8.98 30.95 -14.70
N SER A 499 8.82 32.26 -14.79
CA SER A 499 7.90 32.89 -15.76
C SER A 499 8.48 32.79 -17.17
N ARG A 500 7.60 32.66 -18.17
CA ARG A 500 8.01 32.56 -19.58
C ARG A 500 8.87 33.73 -20.06
N ASP A 501 8.58 34.94 -19.59
CA ASP A 501 9.31 36.16 -19.94
C ASP A 501 10.63 36.34 -19.19
N GLY A 502 10.98 35.42 -18.28
CA GLY A 502 12.23 35.44 -17.54
C GLY A 502 12.33 36.56 -16.50
N LYS A 503 11.21 37.15 -16.09
CA LYS A 503 11.17 38.23 -15.08
C LYS A 503 11.03 37.72 -13.65
N TYR A 504 10.35 36.60 -13.47
CA TYR A 504 9.97 36.09 -12.16
C TYR A 504 10.36 34.62 -11.97
N LEU A 505 10.72 34.27 -10.73
CA LEU A 505 10.68 32.90 -10.24
C LEU A 505 9.53 32.78 -9.23
N PHE A 506 8.48 32.04 -9.59
CA PHE A 506 7.38 31.74 -8.68
C PHE A 506 7.71 30.55 -7.80
N PHE A 507 7.24 30.53 -6.57
CA PHE A 507 7.34 29.39 -5.66
C PHE A 507 6.29 29.50 -4.56
N THR A 508 6.14 28.46 -3.74
CA THR A 508 5.33 28.51 -2.53
C THR A 508 6.18 28.56 -1.28
N ALA A 509 5.69 29.22 -0.23
CA ALA A 509 6.34 29.21 1.09
C ALA A 509 5.32 29.13 2.23
N SER A 510 5.68 28.43 3.30
CA SER A 510 4.87 28.26 4.51
C SER A 510 5.68 28.49 5.78
N THR A 511 5.12 29.26 6.71
CA THR A 511 5.73 29.60 8.01
C THR A 511 5.24 28.72 9.16
N ASN A 512 4.25 27.85 8.94
CA ASN A 512 3.64 27.01 9.98
C ASN A 512 3.98 25.52 9.86
N THR A 513 5.10 25.18 9.22
CA THR A 513 5.56 23.79 9.02
C THR A 513 6.31 23.19 10.22
N GLY A 514 6.52 23.94 11.30
CA GLY A 514 7.42 23.53 12.39
C GLY A 514 7.14 22.15 12.99
N LEU A 515 5.89 21.72 13.13
CA LEU A 515 5.52 20.40 13.66
C LEU A 515 5.21 19.35 12.57
N THR A 516 5.45 19.70 11.31
CA THR A 516 5.22 18.85 10.13
C THR A 516 6.46 18.70 9.25
N ASN A 517 7.59 19.28 9.65
CA ASN A 517 8.87 19.22 8.95
C ASN A 517 9.70 17.97 9.28
N SER A 518 9.33 17.23 10.34
CA SER A 518 9.93 15.96 10.73
C SER A 518 9.01 14.80 10.33
N GLY A 519 9.60 13.70 9.85
CA GLY A 519 8.86 12.52 9.40
C GLY A 519 8.25 11.71 10.55
N LEU A 520 7.17 10.97 10.28
CA LEU A 520 6.51 10.03 11.19
C LEU A 520 5.97 10.57 12.53
N HIS A 521 5.77 11.86 12.73
CA HIS A 521 5.22 12.39 13.99
C HIS A 521 3.69 12.49 13.97
N MET A 522 3.01 11.94 14.99
CA MET A 522 1.54 12.03 15.13
C MET A 522 1.06 13.47 15.38
N SER A 523 1.93 14.36 15.88
CA SER A 523 1.60 15.79 16.08
C SER A 523 1.19 16.53 14.81
N ALA A 524 1.46 15.95 13.64
CA ALA A 524 1.19 16.53 12.31
C ALA A 524 -0.25 16.31 11.79
N TYR A 525 -1.00 15.33 12.29
CA TYR A 525 -2.23 14.82 11.66
C TYR A 525 -3.39 15.82 11.49
N GLU A 526 -3.42 16.89 12.28
CA GLU A 526 -4.41 17.97 12.15
C GLU A 526 -3.74 19.34 11.95
N ARG A 527 -2.47 19.36 11.54
CA ARG A 527 -1.68 20.59 11.36
C ARG A 527 -1.28 20.77 9.91
N SER A 528 -2.24 21.05 9.04
CA SER A 528 -1.95 21.33 7.63
C SER A 528 -1.09 22.60 7.48
N PRO A 529 0.07 22.52 6.83
CA PRO A 529 0.81 23.70 6.41
C PRO A 529 0.00 24.56 5.45
N ASN A 530 0.09 25.88 5.63
CA ASN A 530 -0.52 26.87 4.77
C ASN A 530 0.57 27.50 3.90
N TYR A 531 0.55 27.16 2.61
CA TYR A 531 1.52 27.67 1.63
C TYR A 531 0.93 28.86 0.87
N SER A 532 1.62 30.01 0.92
CA SER A 532 1.31 31.16 0.07
C SER A 532 2.20 31.16 -1.17
N VAL A 533 1.74 31.78 -2.25
CA VAL A 533 2.50 31.89 -3.51
C VAL A 533 3.32 33.19 -3.50
N TYR A 534 4.59 33.09 -3.86
CA TYR A 534 5.52 34.22 -3.94
C TYR A 534 6.11 34.33 -5.35
N ALA A 535 6.55 35.53 -5.71
CA ALA A 535 7.31 35.83 -6.90
C ALA A 535 8.64 36.50 -6.51
N PHE A 536 9.76 35.89 -6.88
CA PHE A 536 11.07 36.54 -6.83
C PHE A 536 11.30 37.31 -8.14
N ILE A 537 11.45 38.63 -8.03
CA ILE A 537 11.77 39.53 -9.15
C ILE A 537 13.26 39.40 -9.47
N LEU A 538 13.57 38.73 -10.60
CA LEU A 538 14.92 38.25 -10.89
C LEU A 538 15.95 39.38 -11.08
N SER A 539 15.57 40.46 -11.77
CA SER A 539 16.43 41.63 -11.96
C SER A 539 15.90 42.85 -11.23
N LYS A 540 16.80 43.67 -10.68
CA LYS A 540 16.47 44.98 -10.08
C LYS A 540 15.86 45.98 -11.07
N ASN A 541 16.04 45.75 -12.37
CA ASN A 541 15.48 46.58 -13.43
C ASN A 541 14.07 46.16 -13.84
N THR A 542 13.56 45.04 -13.31
CA THR A 542 12.19 44.59 -13.55
C THR A 542 11.24 45.37 -12.63
N PRO A 543 10.24 46.08 -13.17
CA PRO A 543 9.24 46.78 -12.36
C PRO A 543 8.48 45.82 -11.43
N SER A 544 7.98 46.35 -10.31
CA SER A 544 7.06 45.62 -9.44
C SER A 544 5.83 45.13 -10.23
N PRO A 545 5.35 43.90 -10.00
CA PRO A 545 4.08 43.44 -10.58
C PRO A 545 2.87 44.18 -9.98
N PHE A 546 3.01 44.79 -8.80
CA PHE A 546 1.99 45.63 -8.18
C PHE A 546 2.09 47.05 -8.72
N LYS A 547 1.06 47.48 -9.46
CA LYS A 547 0.90 48.87 -9.88
C LYS A 547 0.18 49.64 -8.76
N ASN A 548 0.74 50.77 -8.36
CA ASN A 548 0.00 51.76 -7.58
C ASN A 548 -0.73 52.64 -8.59
N GLU A 549 -2.02 52.38 -8.79
CA GLU A 549 -2.91 53.18 -9.64
C GLU A 549 -3.70 54.16 -8.75
N SER A 550 -3.86 55.40 -9.18
CA SER A 550 -4.64 56.44 -8.50
C SER A 550 -5.69 56.96 -9.48
N ASP A 551 -6.95 57.06 -9.06
CA ASP A 551 -8.05 57.63 -9.84
C ASP A 551 -8.05 59.17 -9.78
N GLU A 552 -6.87 59.79 -9.64
CA GLU A 552 -6.72 61.24 -9.65
C GLU A 552 -7.26 61.82 -10.97
N GLU A 553 -8.17 62.79 -10.84
CA GLU A 553 -8.76 63.52 -11.97
C GLU A 553 -7.65 64.15 -12.83
N VAL A 554 -7.77 64.01 -14.16
CA VAL A 554 -6.84 64.64 -15.09
C VAL A 554 -7.11 66.15 -15.08
N VAL A 555 -6.29 66.91 -14.36
CA VAL A 555 -6.31 68.36 -14.42
C VAL A 555 -5.89 68.78 -15.84
N LYS A 556 -6.85 69.28 -16.63
CA LYS A 556 -6.54 69.96 -17.89
C LYS A 556 -5.75 71.22 -17.56
N GLU A 557 -4.50 71.28 -17.98
CA GLU A 557 -3.76 72.53 -18.05
C GLU A 557 -4.52 73.53 -18.94
N GLU A 558 -4.92 74.66 -18.35
CA GLU A 558 -5.43 75.82 -19.09
C GLU A 558 -4.32 76.36 -19.99
N LYS A 559 -4.45 76.11 -21.29
CA LYS A 559 -3.72 76.88 -22.30
C LYS A 559 -4.35 78.27 -22.38
N THR A 560 -3.56 79.28 -22.04
CA THR A 560 -3.82 80.69 -22.37
C THR A 560 -4.03 80.86 -23.87
N GLU A 561 -5.07 81.63 -24.19
CA GLU A 561 -5.53 82.00 -25.51
C GLU A 561 -4.47 82.76 -26.32
N ASP A 562 -4.31 82.40 -27.60
CA ASP A 562 -4.16 83.41 -28.64
C ASP A 562 -4.85 82.98 -29.95
N LYS A 563 -5.91 83.74 -30.22
CA LYS A 563 -6.65 84.07 -31.45
C LYS A 563 -6.72 83.10 -32.64
N LYS A 564 -7.98 82.76 -32.91
CA LYS A 564 -8.67 82.41 -34.17
C LYS A 564 -8.04 82.95 -35.46
N GLU A 565 -8.05 82.11 -36.49
CA GLU A 565 -8.76 82.41 -37.74
C GLU A 565 -9.37 81.13 -38.33
N GLU A 566 -10.68 81.20 -38.62
CA GLU A 566 -11.53 80.16 -39.21
C GLU A 566 -11.37 80.11 -40.73
N LYS A 567 -11.56 78.93 -41.33
CA LYS A 567 -12.43 78.80 -42.51
C LYS A 567 -13.00 77.38 -42.65
N GLN A 568 -14.32 77.39 -42.85
CA GLN A 568 -15.32 76.32 -42.85
C GLN A 568 -15.28 75.36 -44.05
N GLU A 569 -15.85 74.16 -43.79
CA GLU A 569 -16.71 73.29 -44.62
C GLU A 569 -16.21 72.84 -46.03
N ASP A 570 -16.55 71.68 -46.59
CA ASP A 570 -17.78 70.90 -46.46
C ASP A 570 -17.67 69.44 -46.98
N LYS A 571 -18.69 68.63 -46.67
CA LYS A 571 -18.91 67.20 -47.03
C LYS A 571 -19.27 66.97 -48.52
N LYS A 572 -18.94 65.78 -49.07
CA LYS A 572 -19.91 64.75 -49.57
C LYS A 572 -19.32 63.66 -50.50
N ASP A 573 -19.75 62.43 -50.21
CA ASP A 573 -20.17 61.29 -51.08
C ASP A 573 -19.57 61.06 -52.48
N LYS A 574 -19.12 59.81 -52.73
CA LYS A 574 -19.78 58.87 -53.67
C LYS A 574 -19.16 57.46 -53.71
N LYS A 575 -20.04 56.45 -53.67
CA LYS A 575 -19.82 55.04 -54.07
C LYS A 575 -19.46 54.91 -55.56
N LYS A 576 -18.57 53.98 -55.91
CA LYS A 576 -18.87 52.86 -56.84
C LYS A 576 -17.76 51.81 -56.91
N THR A 577 -18.22 50.57 -56.92
CA THR A 577 -17.59 49.27 -57.17
C THR A 577 -16.92 49.12 -58.53
N GLU A 578 -15.83 48.36 -58.61
CA GLU A 578 -15.66 47.32 -59.64
C GLU A 578 -14.66 46.23 -59.26
N LYS A 579 -14.97 45.00 -59.69
CA LYS A 579 -14.30 43.72 -59.44
C LYS A 579 -13.07 43.53 -60.34
N LYS A 580 -12.02 42.86 -59.85
CA LYS A 580 -11.38 41.71 -60.54
C LYS A 580 -10.43 40.92 -59.60
N LYS A 581 -10.36 39.62 -59.92
CA LYS A 581 -9.78 38.47 -59.20
C LYS A 581 -8.23 38.44 -59.21
N PRO A 582 -7.60 37.53 -58.43
CA PRO A 582 -6.23 37.63 -57.96
C PRO A 582 -5.23 36.87 -58.84
N ASP A 583 -3.99 37.34 -58.87
CA ASP A 583 -2.83 36.54 -59.25
C ASP A 583 -1.90 36.34 -58.04
N ALA A 584 -1.59 35.08 -57.82
CA ALA A 584 -0.70 34.58 -56.80
C ALA A 584 0.76 34.89 -57.15
N LYS A 585 1.53 35.42 -56.19
CA LYS A 585 2.98 35.20 -56.11
C LYS A 585 3.42 35.06 -54.66
N GLU A 586 4.19 34.00 -54.47
CA GLU A 586 4.84 33.54 -53.25
C GLU A 586 5.61 34.67 -52.55
N SER A 587 5.48 34.73 -51.23
CA SER A 587 6.45 35.40 -50.37
C SER A 587 7.06 34.37 -49.44
N GLU A 588 8.35 34.12 -49.67
CA GLU A 588 9.25 33.37 -48.81
C GLU A 588 9.17 33.89 -47.38
N LYS A 589 8.73 33.03 -46.46
CA LYS A 589 8.86 33.27 -45.02
C LYS A 589 10.34 33.18 -44.65
N LYS A 590 10.99 34.34 -44.52
CA LYS A 590 12.24 34.47 -43.76
C LYS A 590 12.03 33.97 -42.33
N ASN A 591 12.68 32.86 -42.02
CA ASN A 591 12.91 32.37 -40.66
C ASN A 591 13.70 33.42 -39.86
N ILE A 592 13.01 34.26 -39.11
CA ILE A 592 13.63 35.04 -38.04
C ILE A 592 13.65 34.11 -36.82
N LYS A 593 14.82 33.56 -36.47
CA LYS A 593 15.03 32.92 -35.17
C LYS A 593 14.87 34.01 -34.09
N PRO A 594 13.96 33.87 -33.11
CA PRO A 594 13.90 34.81 -31.99
C PRO A 594 15.19 34.69 -31.18
N GLU A 595 15.89 35.80 -31.01
CA GLU A 595 17.08 35.91 -30.18
C GLU A 595 16.64 35.76 -28.70
N VAL A 596 17.12 34.70 -28.03
CA VAL A 596 16.79 34.42 -26.64
C VAL A 596 17.58 35.38 -25.75
N LYS A 597 16.92 36.36 -25.14
CA LYS A 597 17.56 37.28 -24.20
C LYS A 597 18.04 36.52 -22.98
N LYS A 598 19.33 36.66 -22.62
CA LYS A 598 19.88 36.15 -21.36
C LYS A 598 19.11 36.74 -20.18
N ILE A 599 18.77 35.91 -19.20
CA ILE A 599 18.09 36.33 -17.99
C ILE A 599 19.12 36.93 -17.02
N ALA A 600 18.92 38.19 -16.68
CA ALA A 600 19.67 38.85 -15.63
C ALA A 600 19.09 38.49 -14.25
N VAL A 601 19.96 38.02 -13.35
CA VAL A 601 19.61 37.72 -11.96
C VAL A 601 20.52 38.54 -11.06
N ASP A 602 19.92 39.44 -10.29
CA ASP A 602 20.62 40.17 -9.23
C ASP A 602 20.48 39.38 -7.92
N PHE A 603 21.50 39.37 -7.05
CA PHE A 603 21.48 38.69 -5.74
C PHE A 603 21.59 39.64 -4.55
N GLU A 604 21.72 40.95 -4.78
CA GLU A 604 21.66 41.94 -3.72
C GLU A 604 20.21 42.12 -3.25
N GLN A 605 20.00 42.25 -1.94
CA GLN A 605 18.69 42.51 -1.31
C GLN A 605 17.56 41.59 -1.82
N ILE A 606 17.83 40.28 -1.97
CA ILE A 606 16.85 39.30 -2.49
C ILE A 606 15.51 39.37 -1.76
N ASN A 607 15.54 39.47 -0.43
CA ASN A 607 14.33 39.52 0.39
C ASN A 607 13.43 40.73 0.07
N ASN A 608 13.99 41.86 -0.39
CA ASN A 608 13.21 43.03 -0.82
C ASN A 608 12.53 42.83 -2.19
N ARG A 609 12.92 41.79 -2.93
CA ARG A 609 12.42 41.45 -4.28
C ARG A 609 11.55 40.19 -4.30
N ILE A 610 11.31 39.57 -3.15
CA ILE A 610 10.36 38.47 -3.01
C ILE A 610 9.04 39.06 -2.53
N VAL A 611 8.01 38.97 -3.37
CA VAL A 611 6.69 39.52 -3.08
C VAL A 611 5.63 38.44 -3.07
N ALA A 612 4.70 38.49 -2.12
CA ALA A 612 3.57 37.55 -2.04
C ALA A 612 2.53 37.90 -3.09
N LEU A 613 2.03 36.91 -3.84
CA LEU A 613 0.88 37.08 -4.72
C LEU A 613 -0.41 36.95 -3.89
N PRO A 614 -1.48 37.73 -4.21
CA PRO A 614 -2.75 37.71 -3.49
C PRO A 614 -3.60 36.47 -3.82
N LEU A 615 -3.02 35.29 -3.58
CA LEU A 615 -3.66 33.98 -3.67
C LEU A 615 -3.87 33.43 -2.25
N PRO A 616 -5.03 32.81 -1.96
CA PRO A 616 -5.32 32.26 -0.64
C PRO A 616 -4.33 31.13 -0.29
N PRO A 617 -3.91 30.98 0.97
CA PRO A 617 -3.00 29.90 1.34
C PRO A 617 -3.58 28.51 1.04
N ALA A 618 -2.79 27.65 0.39
CA ALA A 618 -3.14 26.27 0.07
C ALA A 618 -1.91 25.51 -0.46
N TYR A 619 -2.01 24.19 -0.60
CA TYR A 619 -1.06 23.45 -1.42
C TYR A 619 -1.31 23.72 -2.91
N TYR A 620 -0.26 24.16 -3.61
CA TYR A 620 -0.29 24.47 -5.03
C TYR A 620 0.62 23.56 -5.84
N ARG A 621 0.25 23.28 -7.08
CA ARG A 621 1.20 22.98 -8.17
C ARG A 621 1.26 24.17 -9.10
N LEU A 622 2.45 24.65 -9.45
CA LEU A 622 2.64 25.89 -10.21
C LEU A 622 3.24 25.61 -11.60
N ASN A 623 2.89 26.43 -12.58
CA ASN A 623 3.55 26.45 -13.88
C ASN A 623 3.51 27.87 -14.51
N GLY A 624 4.68 28.43 -14.78
CA GLY A 624 4.86 29.79 -15.32
C GLY A 624 5.04 29.87 -16.84
N LEU A 625 4.80 28.80 -17.60
CA LEU A 625 5.03 28.77 -19.05
C LEU A 625 3.96 29.51 -19.88
N THR A 626 2.82 29.86 -19.30
CA THR A 626 1.80 30.65 -20.03
C THR A 626 2.18 32.13 -19.98
N GLU A 627 2.12 32.82 -21.12
CA GLU A 627 2.48 34.24 -21.19
C GLU A 627 1.57 35.10 -20.30
N ASN A 628 2.18 35.96 -19.47
CA ASN A 628 1.51 36.85 -18.50
C ASN A 628 0.55 36.15 -17.52
N VAL A 629 0.61 34.83 -17.39
CA VAL A 629 -0.32 34.05 -16.58
C VAL A 629 0.43 32.96 -15.80
N LEU A 630 0.26 32.96 -14.48
CA LEU A 630 0.65 31.82 -13.65
C LEU A 630 -0.51 30.82 -13.62
N THR A 631 -0.29 29.61 -14.14
CA THR A 631 -1.28 28.53 -14.04
C THR A 631 -0.99 27.72 -12.78
N PHE A 632 -2.02 27.38 -12.03
CA PHE A 632 -1.87 26.65 -10.78
C PHE A 632 -2.96 25.60 -10.59
N GLN A 633 -2.65 24.55 -9.83
CA GLN A 633 -3.64 23.61 -9.31
C GLN A 633 -3.75 23.75 -7.79
N ARG A 634 -4.97 23.83 -7.27
CA ARG A 634 -5.28 23.85 -5.84
C ARG A 634 -6.34 22.79 -5.54
N GLY A 635 -5.97 21.75 -4.80
CA GLY A 635 -6.83 20.58 -4.62
C GLY A 635 -7.19 19.94 -5.95
N SER A 636 -8.49 19.84 -6.26
CA SER A 636 -8.99 19.30 -7.53
C SER A 636 -9.32 20.36 -8.59
N THR A 637 -8.87 21.61 -8.43
CA THR A 637 -9.18 22.68 -9.38
C THR A 637 -7.91 23.23 -10.02
N ILE A 638 -8.01 23.58 -11.31
CA ILE A 638 -6.96 24.33 -12.01
C ILE A 638 -7.45 25.77 -12.15
N GLY A 639 -6.63 26.71 -11.69
CA GLY A 639 -6.85 28.14 -11.80
C GLY A 639 -5.72 28.83 -12.53
N VAL A 640 -5.95 30.10 -12.83
CA VAL A 640 -4.98 31.00 -13.44
C VAL A 640 -4.93 32.29 -12.67
N TYR A 641 -3.74 32.87 -12.58
CA TYR A 641 -3.49 34.20 -12.03
C TYR A 641 -2.94 35.09 -13.15
N ASP A 642 -3.70 36.11 -13.52
CA ASP A 642 -3.33 37.08 -14.55
C ASP A 642 -2.40 38.13 -13.94
N LEU A 643 -1.15 38.18 -14.41
CA LEU A 643 -0.11 39.05 -13.85
C LEU A 643 -0.29 40.53 -14.24
N ASN A 644 -1.11 40.83 -15.24
CA ASN A 644 -1.39 42.19 -15.66
C ASN A 644 -2.57 42.79 -14.88
N LYS A 645 -3.58 41.96 -14.61
CA LYS A 645 -4.80 42.34 -13.86
C LYS A 645 -4.71 42.10 -12.37
N MET A 646 -3.75 41.27 -11.94
CA MET A 646 -3.60 40.82 -10.56
C MET A 646 -4.81 40.04 -10.03
N GLU A 647 -5.55 39.37 -10.91
CA GLU A 647 -6.77 38.62 -10.61
C GLU A 647 -6.59 37.11 -10.78
N SER A 648 -7.25 36.34 -9.91
CA SER A 648 -7.30 34.87 -10.00
C SER A 648 -8.68 34.37 -10.44
N ARG A 649 -8.72 33.29 -11.22
CA ARG A 649 -9.97 32.60 -11.56
C ARG A 649 -9.77 31.10 -11.73
N THR A 650 -10.78 30.32 -11.35
CA THR A 650 -10.82 28.88 -11.65
C THR A 650 -11.19 28.66 -13.11
N ILE A 651 -10.46 27.80 -13.81
CA ILE A 651 -10.73 27.44 -15.21
C ILE A 651 -11.19 25.99 -15.37
N VAL A 652 -10.77 25.06 -14.50
CA VAL A 652 -11.19 23.64 -14.55
C VAL A 652 -11.51 23.13 -13.15
N GLU A 653 -12.64 22.43 -13.05
CA GLU A 653 -13.08 21.70 -11.86
C GLU A 653 -12.76 20.19 -12.02
N ASN A 654 -12.64 19.45 -10.91
CA ASN A 654 -12.42 17.99 -10.90
C ASN A 654 -11.12 17.48 -11.56
N ALA A 655 -10.09 18.31 -11.66
CA ALA A 655 -8.80 17.98 -12.25
C ALA A 655 -7.81 17.35 -11.24
N ARG A 656 -8.10 16.13 -10.76
CA ARG A 656 -7.30 15.51 -9.68
C ARG A 656 -5.91 15.00 -10.09
N GLY A 657 -5.72 14.58 -11.34
CA GLY A 657 -4.47 13.91 -11.78
C GLY A 657 -3.36 14.84 -12.29
N GLY A 658 -3.56 16.16 -12.29
CA GLY A 658 -2.52 17.12 -12.69
C GLY A 658 -2.77 17.81 -14.03
N PHE A 659 -1.82 18.66 -14.41
CA PHE A 659 -1.77 19.35 -15.70
C PHE A 659 -0.34 19.53 -16.20
N ALA A 660 -0.19 19.78 -17.50
CA ALA A 660 1.07 20.14 -18.15
C ALA A 660 0.82 21.25 -19.19
N ILE A 661 1.79 22.13 -19.40
CA ILE A 661 1.73 23.22 -20.39
C ILE A 661 2.71 22.93 -21.52
N SER A 662 2.30 23.17 -22.78
CA SER A 662 3.15 23.01 -23.95
C SER A 662 4.34 23.98 -23.91
N ALA A 663 5.47 23.59 -24.52
CA ALA A 663 6.69 24.41 -24.49
C ALA A 663 6.52 25.82 -25.11
N ASP A 664 5.58 25.96 -26.05
CA ASP A 664 5.21 27.27 -26.63
C ASP A 664 4.28 28.11 -25.74
N GLY A 665 3.79 27.56 -24.63
CA GLY A 665 2.91 28.22 -23.66
C GLY A 665 1.44 28.34 -24.10
N LYS A 666 1.05 27.72 -25.22
CA LYS A 666 -0.27 27.97 -25.84
C LYS A 666 -1.33 26.90 -25.54
N LYS A 667 -0.91 25.69 -25.17
CA LYS A 667 -1.80 24.57 -24.89
C LYS A 667 -1.57 24.01 -23.49
N MET A 668 -2.65 23.52 -22.90
CA MET A 668 -2.64 22.86 -21.60
C MET A 668 -3.24 21.47 -21.76
N MET A 669 -2.56 20.47 -21.19
CA MET A 669 -3.10 19.14 -20.99
C MET A 669 -3.51 18.97 -19.53
N TYR A 670 -4.64 18.33 -19.27
CA TYR A 670 -5.06 17.98 -17.91
C TYR A 670 -5.86 16.68 -17.89
N SER A 671 -5.93 16.06 -16.71
CA SER A 671 -6.77 14.90 -16.44
C SER A 671 -8.03 15.29 -15.66
N SER A 672 -9.18 14.70 -15.98
CA SER A 672 -10.41 14.82 -15.19
C SER A 672 -11.10 13.45 -15.13
N GLY A 673 -11.29 12.91 -13.94
CA GLY A 673 -11.72 11.51 -13.78
C GLY A 673 -10.71 10.54 -14.42
N LYS A 674 -11.17 9.72 -15.37
CA LYS A 674 -10.34 8.80 -16.17
C LYS A 674 -9.94 9.36 -17.54
N ASP A 675 -10.39 10.56 -17.86
CA ASP A 675 -10.22 11.17 -19.18
C ASP A 675 -9.09 12.21 -19.19
N TYR A 676 -8.51 12.42 -20.36
CA TYR A 676 -7.46 13.42 -20.60
C TYR A 676 -7.89 14.39 -21.70
N TYR A 677 -7.44 15.64 -21.59
CA TYR A 677 -7.87 16.72 -22.47
C TYR A 677 -6.67 17.59 -22.87
N ILE A 678 -6.64 18.08 -24.11
CA ILE A 678 -5.74 19.16 -24.56
C ILE A 678 -6.55 20.36 -25.04
N VAL A 679 -6.37 21.49 -24.35
CA VAL A 679 -7.13 22.73 -24.52
C VAL A 679 -6.19 23.95 -24.63
N ASN A 680 -6.74 25.15 -24.85
CA ASN A 680 -5.92 26.38 -24.80
C ASN A 680 -5.45 26.65 -23.37
N ALA A 681 -4.18 26.99 -23.21
CA ALA A 681 -3.64 27.41 -21.92
C ALA A 681 -4.25 28.76 -21.49
N GLY A 682 -4.36 28.99 -20.17
CA GLY A 682 -4.82 30.27 -19.61
C GLY A 682 -6.35 30.54 -19.70
N GLN A 683 -7.10 29.67 -20.37
CA GLN A 683 -8.52 29.88 -20.71
C GLN A 683 -9.41 28.78 -20.14
N LYS A 684 -10.67 29.13 -19.83
CA LYS A 684 -11.69 28.15 -19.45
C LYS A 684 -12.02 27.28 -20.68
N PRO A 685 -11.83 25.95 -20.63
CA PRO A 685 -12.15 25.09 -21.75
C PRO A 685 -13.67 25.03 -21.96
N THR A 686 -14.09 24.88 -23.22
CA THR A 686 -15.49 24.57 -23.52
C THR A 686 -15.78 23.12 -23.10
N PRO A 687 -16.99 22.83 -22.59
CA PRO A 687 -17.38 21.48 -22.20
C PRO A 687 -17.07 20.45 -23.30
N GLN A 688 -16.50 19.30 -22.91
CA GLN A 688 -16.15 18.16 -23.77
C GLN A 688 -15.11 18.45 -24.89
N SER A 689 -14.60 19.67 -25.01
CA SER A 689 -13.57 20.00 -26.01
C SER A 689 -12.20 19.41 -25.67
N GLY A 690 -11.48 18.98 -26.71
CA GLY A 690 -10.09 18.53 -26.58
C GLY A 690 -9.88 17.19 -25.88
N LYS A 691 -10.94 16.42 -25.63
CA LYS A 691 -10.84 15.06 -25.07
C LYS A 691 -9.98 14.18 -25.97
N LEU A 692 -9.01 13.50 -25.38
CA LEU A 692 -8.16 12.53 -26.06
C LEU A 692 -8.85 11.17 -26.13
N ASP A 693 -8.73 10.50 -27.28
CA ASP A 693 -9.34 9.19 -27.51
C ASP A 693 -8.32 8.06 -27.36
N PHE A 694 -8.68 7.08 -26.53
CA PHE A 694 -7.92 5.86 -26.27
C PHE A 694 -8.65 4.59 -26.72
N LYS A 695 -9.90 4.70 -27.18
CA LYS A 695 -10.85 3.58 -27.26
C LYS A 695 -10.37 2.40 -28.11
N ASN A 696 -9.47 2.65 -29.06
CA ASN A 696 -8.98 1.64 -30.00
C ASN A 696 -7.46 1.43 -29.92
N PHE A 697 -6.79 1.88 -28.85
CA PHE A 697 -5.36 1.67 -28.71
C PHE A 697 -5.05 0.60 -27.66
N SER A 698 -4.61 -0.55 -28.17
CA SER A 698 -4.08 -1.66 -27.39
C SER A 698 -2.68 -2.00 -27.85
N PHE A 699 -1.87 -2.55 -26.95
CA PHE A 699 -0.58 -3.11 -27.27
C PHE A 699 -0.46 -4.50 -26.65
N GLU A 700 0.38 -5.33 -27.26
CA GLU A 700 0.67 -6.67 -26.78
C GLU A 700 1.64 -6.60 -25.60
N ILE A 701 1.37 -7.35 -24.56
CA ILE A 701 2.28 -7.62 -23.45
C ILE A 701 2.76 -9.07 -23.52
N ASP A 702 3.94 -9.34 -22.97
CA ASP A 702 4.48 -10.68 -22.76
C ASP A 702 4.68 -10.91 -21.25
N PRO A 703 3.73 -11.54 -20.55
CA PRO A 703 3.83 -11.78 -19.11
C PRO A 703 5.12 -12.51 -18.69
N ALA A 704 5.66 -13.43 -19.52
CA ALA A 704 6.89 -14.13 -19.16
C ALA A 704 8.11 -13.19 -19.17
N ALA A 705 8.15 -12.25 -20.12
CA ALA A 705 9.17 -11.22 -20.17
C ALA A 705 8.97 -10.17 -19.07
N GLU A 706 7.74 -9.72 -18.83
CA GLU A 706 7.40 -8.79 -17.75
C GLU A 706 7.78 -9.36 -16.37
N TRP A 707 7.47 -10.63 -16.09
CA TRP A 707 7.79 -11.25 -14.79
C TRP A 707 9.30 -11.37 -14.55
N ARG A 708 10.10 -11.61 -15.60
CA ARG A 708 11.56 -11.58 -15.51
C ARG A 708 12.05 -10.17 -15.19
N GLN A 709 11.54 -9.15 -15.89
CA GLN A 709 11.87 -7.75 -15.60
C GLN A 709 11.50 -7.40 -14.15
N VAL A 710 10.28 -7.73 -13.71
CA VAL A 710 9.80 -7.45 -12.35
C VAL A 710 10.69 -8.10 -11.30
N PHE A 711 11.12 -9.36 -11.50
CA PHE A 711 12.04 -10.03 -10.59
C PHE A 711 13.37 -9.27 -10.45
N HIS A 712 13.96 -8.84 -11.56
CA HIS A 712 15.21 -8.08 -11.55
C HIS A 712 15.04 -6.69 -10.94
N GLU A 713 13.94 -6.01 -11.25
CA GLU A 713 13.64 -4.69 -10.70
C GLU A 713 13.44 -4.77 -9.19
N VAL A 714 12.70 -5.77 -8.68
CA VAL A 714 12.55 -5.99 -7.23
C VAL A 714 13.89 -6.26 -6.56
N TRP A 715 14.74 -7.09 -7.17
CA TRP A 715 16.10 -7.34 -6.65
C TRP A 715 16.91 -6.04 -6.53
N SER A 716 16.88 -5.20 -7.57
CA SER A 716 17.54 -3.89 -7.58
C SER A 716 16.92 -2.93 -6.58
N MET A 717 15.59 -2.92 -6.42
CA MET A 717 14.92 -2.10 -5.41
C MET A 717 15.38 -2.44 -4.00
N GLN A 718 15.46 -3.72 -3.64
CA GLN A 718 15.98 -4.08 -2.32
C GLN A 718 17.41 -3.60 -2.14
N LYS A 719 18.28 -3.75 -3.14
CA LYS A 719 19.66 -3.28 -3.05
C LYS A 719 19.79 -1.76 -2.84
N GLU A 720 18.99 -0.96 -3.54
CA GLU A 720 19.16 0.50 -3.60
C GLU A 720 18.44 1.24 -2.48
N PHE A 721 17.36 0.67 -1.97
CA PHE A 721 16.52 1.31 -0.95
C PHE A 721 16.68 0.68 0.43
N PHE A 722 17.30 -0.49 0.60
CA PHE A 722 17.42 -1.10 1.92
C PHE A 722 18.22 -0.22 2.89
N TYR A 723 17.80 -0.21 4.16
CA TYR A 723 18.27 0.76 5.14
C TYR A 723 19.74 0.62 5.53
N VAL A 724 20.37 -0.53 5.23
CA VAL A 724 21.80 -0.80 5.47
C VAL A 724 22.45 -1.44 4.25
N GLU A 725 23.64 -0.96 3.90
CA GLU A 725 24.37 -1.39 2.69
C GLU A 725 24.81 -2.87 2.74
N ASN A 726 25.06 -3.41 3.94
CA ASN A 726 25.51 -4.79 4.09
C ASN A 726 24.38 -5.83 3.96
N MET A 727 23.12 -5.39 3.78
CA MET A 727 21.96 -6.27 3.58
C MET A 727 21.85 -7.40 4.62
N HIS A 728 22.16 -7.10 5.89
CA HIS A 728 22.21 -8.07 7.00
C HIS A 728 23.19 -9.24 6.80
N GLY A 729 24.19 -9.06 5.92
CA GLY A 729 25.18 -10.08 5.58
C GLY A 729 24.73 -11.05 4.49
N ALA A 730 23.58 -10.84 3.85
CA ALA A 730 23.16 -11.64 2.71
C ALA A 730 24.04 -11.35 1.48
N ASP A 731 24.57 -12.40 0.84
CA ASP A 731 25.16 -12.27 -0.50
C ASP A 731 24.05 -12.09 -1.52
N TRP A 732 23.68 -10.83 -1.75
CA TRP A 732 22.52 -10.50 -2.57
C TRP A 732 22.66 -10.94 -4.02
N VAL A 733 23.89 -11.04 -4.54
CA VAL A 733 24.16 -11.57 -5.89
C VAL A 733 23.90 -13.07 -5.94
N ALA A 734 24.38 -13.82 -4.95
CA ALA A 734 24.10 -15.25 -4.84
C ALA A 734 22.60 -15.53 -4.63
N ILE A 735 21.92 -14.71 -3.83
CA ILE A 735 20.46 -14.82 -3.62
C ILE A 735 19.68 -14.59 -4.93
N LYS A 736 20.10 -13.64 -5.77
CA LYS A 736 19.52 -13.47 -7.11
C LYS A 736 19.59 -14.78 -7.91
N ALA A 737 20.80 -15.32 -8.05
CA ALA A 737 21.04 -16.54 -8.83
C ALA A 737 20.28 -17.75 -8.28
N LYS A 738 20.19 -17.86 -6.95
CA LYS A 738 19.47 -18.93 -6.24
C LYS A 738 17.99 -19.02 -6.64
N TYR A 739 17.34 -17.88 -6.87
CA TYR A 739 15.90 -17.78 -7.15
C TYR A 739 15.56 -17.53 -8.62
N GLU A 740 16.43 -16.86 -9.37
CA GLU A 740 16.24 -16.58 -10.79
C GLU A 740 16.03 -17.86 -11.63
N LYS A 741 16.66 -18.97 -11.23
CA LYS A 741 16.52 -20.29 -11.88
C LYS A 741 15.07 -20.79 -11.98
N TYR A 742 14.16 -20.29 -11.14
CA TYR A 742 12.77 -20.72 -11.13
C TYR A 742 11.86 -19.92 -12.09
N LEU A 743 12.33 -18.79 -12.64
CA LEU A 743 11.54 -17.96 -13.55
C LEU A 743 10.93 -18.72 -14.76
N PRO A 744 11.61 -19.68 -15.40
CA PRO A 744 11.02 -20.46 -16.49
C PRO A 744 9.74 -21.22 -16.08
N TYR A 745 9.61 -21.60 -14.80
CA TYR A 745 8.50 -22.39 -14.26
C TYR A 745 7.35 -21.55 -13.72
N VAL A 746 7.50 -20.22 -13.68
CA VAL A 746 6.40 -19.30 -13.34
C VAL A 746 5.36 -19.37 -14.45
N ASN A 747 4.12 -19.75 -14.11
CA ASN A 747 3.01 -19.84 -15.05
C ASN A 747 1.80 -18.99 -14.64
N HIS A 748 1.80 -18.47 -13.43
CA HIS A 748 0.82 -17.52 -12.93
C HIS A 748 1.50 -16.40 -12.15
N ARG A 749 0.85 -15.22 -12.08
CA ARG A 749 1.41 -14.07 -11.34
C ARG A 749 1.61 -14.32 -9.84
N SER A 750 0.82 -15.23 -9.26
CA SER A 750 1.00 -15.69 -7.87
C SER A 750 2.23 -16.58 -7.68
N ASP A 751 2.73 -17.24 -8.73
CA ASP A 751 3.99 -17.98 -8.68
C ASP A 751 5.17 -17.01 -8.58
N LEU A 752 5.11 -15.89 -9.33
CA LEU A 752 6.08 -14.81 -9.19
C LEU A 752 6.00 -14.19 -7.79
N GLY A 753 4.79 -13.95 -7.26
CA GLY A 753 4.62 -13.43 -5.90
C GLY A 753 5.30 -14.31 -4.84
N TYR A 754 5.15 -15.63 -4.96
CA TYR A 754 5.83 -16.60 -4.11
C TYR A 754 7.35 -16.55 -4.26
N LEU A 755 7.85 -16.49 -5.49
CA LEU A 755 9.28 -16.40 -5.75
C LEU A 755 9.91 -15.12 -5.18
N LEU A 756 9.22 -13.99 -5.33
CA LEU A 756 9.62 -12.71 -4.74
C LEU A 756 9.63 -12.77 -3.20
N ASN A 757 8.64 -13.43 -2.60
CA ASN A 757 8.57 -13.63 -1.16
C ASN A 757 9.78 -14.43 -0.65
N GLU A 758 10.10 -15.52 -1.34
CA GLU A 758 11.25 -16.36 -1.00
C GLU A 758 12.59 -15.61 -1.10
N MET A 759 12.78 -14.79 -2.13
CA MET A 759 13.99 -13.97 -2.34
C MET A 759 14.09 -12.85 -1.30
N MET A 760 13.04 -12.06 -1.12
CA MET A 760 13.03 -10.93 -0.18
C MET A 760 13.16 -11.41 1.27
N GLY A 761 12.61 -12.58 1.60
CA GLY A 761 12.63 -13.12 2.95
C GLY A 761 14.03 -13.43 3.48
N GLU A 762 15.02 -13.62 2.60
CA GLU A 762 16.43 -13.84 2.98
C GLU A 762 17.06 -12.61 3.67
N LEU A 763 16.42 -11.44 3.60
CA LEU A 763 16.85 -10.23 4.31
C LEU A 763 16.47 -10.21 5.79
N VAL A 764 15.61 -11.13 6.27
CA VAL A 764 15.26 -11.30 7.69
C VAL A 764 14.85 -9.98 8.35
N VAL A 765 13.84 -9.32 7.76
CA VAL A 765 13.42 -7.98 8.18
C VAL A 765 11.90 -7.82 8.05
N GLY A 766 11.31 -7.10 9.00
CA GLY A 766 9.92 -6.64 8.98
C GLY A 766 9.64 -5.65 7.86
N HIS A 767 8.36 -5.37 7.62
CA HIS A 767 7.89 -4.45 6.56
C HIS A 767 8.37 -4.76 5.13
N ALA A 768 8.82 -5.98 4.84
CA ALA A 768 9.06 -6.45 3.48
C ALA A 768 7.74 -7.01 2.89
N TYR A 769 7.00 -6.16 2.19
CA TYR A 769 5.65 -6.44 1.69
C TYR A 769 5.61 -6.59 0.18
N ILE A 770 4.69 -7.42 -0.29
CA ILE A 770 4.41 -7.65 -1.71
C ILE A 770 2.93 -7.37 -1.95
N TYR A 771 2.66 -6.43 -2.86
CA TYR A 771 1.33 -6.15 -3.39
C TYR A 771 1.27 -6.68 -4.82
N PRO A 772 0.38 -7.65 -5.12
CA PRO A 772 0.31 -8.26 -6.43
C PRO A 772 -0.02 -7.23 -7.51
N GLY A 773 0.56 -7.39 -8.69
CA GLY A 773 0.24 -6.59 -9.88
C GLY A 773 -0.93 -7.19 -10.65
N ASP A 774 -0.72 -7.45 -11.93
CA ASP A 774 -1.70 -8.06 -12.84
C ASP A 774 -1.90 -9.55 -12.53
N GLN A 775 -2.46 -9.83 -11.35
CA GLN A 775 -2.88 -11.15 -10.92
C GLN A 775 -4.32 -11.40 -11.38
N PRO A 776 -4.55 -12.45 -12.19
CA PRO A 776 -5.88 -12.89 -12.57
C PRO A 776 -6.80 -13.10 -11.34
N SER A 777 -8.07 -12.71 -11.48
CA SER A 777 -9.08 -12.81 -10.42
C SER A 777 -10.49 -12.93 -10.99
N SER A 778 -11.38 -13.63 -10.29
CA SER A 778 -12.80 -13.71 -10.62
C SER A 778 -13.57 -12.47 -10.14
N PRO A 779 -14.75 -12.15 -10.72
CA PRO A 779 -15.60 -11.06 -10.24
C PRO A 779 -16.01 -11.25 -8.77
N SER A 780 -15.99 -10.16 -7.99
CA SER A 780 -16.34 -10.20 -6.57
C SER A 780 -17.85 -10.22 -6.31
N VAL A 781 -18.30 -11.20 -5.52
CA VAL A 781 -19.64 -11.28 -4.95
C VAL A 781 -19.63 -10.70 -3.54
N ASN A 782 -20.16 -9.48 -3.40
CA ASN A 782 -20.18 -8.80 -2.10
C ASN A 782 -21.35 -9.31 -1.25
N THR A 783 -21.05 -10.05 -0.18
CA THR A 783 -22.07 -10.56 0.75
C THR A 783 -22.35 -9.58 1.89
N GLY A 784 -23.63 -9.28 2.11
CA GLY A 784 -24.08 -8.39 3.18
C GLY A 784 -24.04 -9.04 4.57
N THR A 785 -23.78 -8.23 5.58
CA THR A 785 -23.86 -8.60 7.00
C THR A 785 -24.90 -7.74 7.73
N LEU A 786 -25.36 -8.20 8.90
CA LEU A 786 -26.51 -7.62 9.60
C LEU A 786 -26.14 -6.86 10.88
N GLY A 787 -24.87 -6.83 11.27
CA GLY A 787 -24.45 -6.27 12.55
C GLY A 787 -24.89 -7.14 13.72
N ALA A 788 -24.76 -8.47 13.60
CA ALA A 788 -25.22 -9.40 14.63
C ALA A 788 -24.47 -10.74 14.63
N ASP A 789 -24.48 -11.43 15.77
CA ASP A 789 -24.11 -12.84 15.85
C ASP A 789 -25.35 -13.72 15.68
N LEU A 790 -25.19 -14.79 14.90
CA LEU A 790 -26.26 -15.72 14.54
C LEU A 790 -25.84 -17.15 14.86
N VAL A 791 -26.78 -17.95 15.36
CA VAL A 791 -26.63 -19.39 15.52
C VAL A 791 -27.79 -20.10 14.83
N GLU A 792 -27.47 -21.13 14.04
CA GLU A 792 -28.49 -21.97 13.42
C GLU A 792 -29.17 -22.84 14.48
N GLN A 793 -30.49 -22.77 14.56
CA GLN A 793 -31.28 -23.55 15.51
C GLN A 793 -32.66 -23.89 14.92
N ASP A 794 -32.96 -25.19 14.84
CA ASP A 794 -34.29 -25.73 14.47
C ASP A 794 -34.87 -25.21 13.14
N GLY A 795 -34.01 -24.93 12.15
CA GLY A 795 -34.43 -24.44 10.82
C GLY A 795 -34.58 -22.93 10.71
N GLY A 796 -34.26 -22.18 11.78
CA GLY A 796 -34.12 -20.72 11.76
C GLY A 796 -32.75 -20.26 12.30
N TYR A 797 -32.51 -18.95 12.26
CA TYR A 797 -31.26 -18.34 12.70
C TYR A 797 -31.52 -17.47 13.92
N LYS A 798 -31.11 -17.93 15.09
CA LYS A 798 -31.27 -17.21 16.35
C LYS A 798 -30.23 -16.09 16.44
N ILE A 799 -30.68 -14.88 16.72
CA ILE A 799 -29.83 -13.71 16.97
C ILE A 799 -29.31 -13.81 18.40
N THR A 800 -28.01 -14.00 18.59
CA THR A 800 -27.38 -14.10 19.91
C THR A 800 -26.81 -12.79 20.41
N LYS A 801 -26.44 -11.88 19.50
CA LYS A 801 -25.93 -10.54 19.83
C LYS A 801 -26.36 -9.56 18.73
N ILE A 802 -26.75 -8.35 19.12
CA ILE A 802 -26.96 -7.23 18.19
C ILE A 802 -25.90 -6.16 18.48
N PHE A 803 -25.10 -5.82 17.48
CA PHE A 803 -24.14 -4.72 17.60
C PHE A 803 -24.84 -3.39 17.33
N SER A 804 -24.51 -2.36 18.12
CA SER A 804 -25.11 -1.04 17.99
C SER A 804 -24.15 -0.06 17.29
N ARG A 805 -24.70 1.05 16.80
CA ARG A 805 -23.89 2.16 16.24
C ARG A 805 -23.08 2.93 17.30
N LEU A 806 -23.37 2.72 18.59
CA LEU A 806 -22.96 3.57 19.71
C LEU A 806 -23.35 5.05 19.53
N ASP A 807 -23.46 5.79 20.63
CA ASP A 807 -23.89 7.19 20.55
C ASP A 807 -22.84 8.06 19.82
N TRP A 808 -23.33 9.03 19.03
CA TRP A 808 -22.52 10.05 18.35
C TRP A 808 -21.53 9.56 17.28
N ASN A 809 -21.81 8.43 16.61
CA ASN A 809 -21.00 7.90 15.49
C ASN A 809 -21.79 7.91 14.17
N PRO A 810 -21.81 9.02 13.41
CA PRO A 810 -22.65 9.14 12.21
C PRO A 810 -22.25 8.18 11.08
N SER A 811 -20.99 7.74 11.07
CA SER A 811 -20.44 6.78 10.10
C SER A 811 -20.85 5.33 10.36
N PHE A 812 -21.20 4.96 11.60
CA PHE A 812 -21.54 3.60 11.96
C PHE A 812 -22.98 3.28 11.56
N LYS A 813 -23.18 2.18 10.82
CA LYS A 813 -24.49 1.66 10.41
C LYS A 813 -24.68 0.28 11.02
N ALA A 814 -25.78 0.06 11.74
CA ALA A 814 -26.06 -1.17 12.47
C ALA A 814 -27.46 -1.70 12.08
N PRO A 815 -27.55 -2.59 11.07
CA PRO A 815 -28.81 -2.92 10.41
C PRO A 815 -29.94 -3.40 11.32
N LEU A 816 -29.64 -4.25 12.31
CA LEU A 816 -30.67 -4.77 13.23
C LEU A 816 -30.92 -3.86 14.45
N ALA A 817 -30.07 -2.85 14.68
CA ALA A 817 -30.19 -1.92 15.78
C ALA A 817 -30.86 -0.59 15.39
N GLU A 818 -31.44 -0.50 14.19
CA GLU A 818 -32.15 0.71 13.77
C GLU A 818 -33.39 0.95 14.64
N PRO A 819 -33.60 2.20 15.13
CA PRO A 819 -34.78 2.54 15.91
C PRO A 819 -36.09 2.21 15.18
N GLY A 820 -37.08 1.70 15.91
CA GLY A 820 -38.39 1.34 15.37
C GLY A 820 -38.49 -0.10 14.82
N LEU A 821 -37.37 -0.80 14.63
CA LEU A 821 -37.41 -2.19 14.17
C LEU A 821 -37.88 -3.19 15.24
N ASN A 822 -37.76 -2.86 16.54
CA ASN A 822 -38.20 -3.70 17.67
C ASN A 822 -37.71 -5.17 17.61
N ILE A 823 -36.50 -5.38 17.11
CA ILE A 823 -35.83 -6.69 17.09
C ILE A 823 -35.04 -6.84 18.40
N LYS A 824 -35.08 -8.04 19.00
CA LYS A 824 -34.36 -8.32 20.26
C LYS A 824 -33.46 -9.53 20.08
N GLU A 825 -32.35 -9.55 20.81
CA GLU A 825 -31.55 -10.77 21.02
C GLU A 825 -32.48 -11.91 21.50
N GLY A 826 -32.24 -13.13 21.01
CA GLY A 826 -33.11 -14.29 21.17
C GLY A 826 -34.19 -14.45 20.10
N SER A 827 -34.42 -13.44 19.25
CA SER A 827 -35.33 -13.55 18.10
C SER A 827 -34.71 -14.39 16.99
N TYR A 828 -35.54 -14.96 16.12
CA TYR A 828 -35.14 -15.79 14.99
C TYR A 828 -35.37 -15.05 13.68
N ILE A 829 -34.38 -15.08 12.81
CA ILE A 829 -34.55 -14.82 11.38
C ILE A 829 -34.97 -16.14 10.74
N VAL A 830 -36.15 -16.16 10.14
CA VAL A 830 -36.77 -17.36 9.55
C VAL A 830 -36.95 -17.23 8.04
N GLY A 831 -36.63 -16.08 7.45
CA GLY A 831 -36.64 -15.89 6.01
C GLY A 831 -36.07 -14.55 5.57
N VAL A 832 -35.60 -14.48 4.31
CA VAL A 832 -35.02 -13.30 3.67
C VAL A 832 -35.68 -13.12 2.29
N ASP A 833 -36.18 -11.92 1.98
CA ASP A 833 -36.84 -11.60 0.69
C ASP A 833 -37.95 -12.60 0.30
N GLY A 834 -38.73 -13.03 1.30
CA GLY A 834 -39.84 -13.98 1.15
C GLY A 834 -39.40 -15.44 1.05
N VAL A 835 -38.10 -15.72 0.96
CA VAL A 835 -37.55 -17.08 0.97
C VAL A 835 -37.45 -17.57 2.43
N GLN A 836 -38.20 -18.62 2.74
CA GLN A 836 -38.14 -19.29 4.04
C GLN A 836 -36.80 -20.01 4.22
N LEU A 837 -36.14 -19.76 5.34
CA LEU A 837 -34.91 -20.45 5.74
C LEU A 837 -35.23 -21.89 6.17
N THR A 838 -34.35 -22.81 5.80
CA THR A 838 -34.38 -24.23 6.18
C THR A 838 -32.98 -24.68 6.60
N LYS A 839 -32.84 -25.89 7.17
CA LYS A 839 -31.54 -26.47 7.59
C LYS A 839 -30.51 -26.65 6.46
N LEU A 840 -30.92 -26.50 5.20
CA LEU A 840 -30.05 -26.66 4.03
C LEU A 840 -29.69 -25.32 3.37
N GLN A 841 -30.11 -24.20 3.95
CA GLN A 841 -29.86 -22.87 3.39
C GLN A 841 -28.97 -22.06 4.31
N ASN A 842 -27.85 -21.57 3.77
CA ASN A 842 -27.00 -20.60 4.44
C ASN A 842 -27.55 -19.18 4.26
N ILE A 843 -27.82 -18.46 5.36
CA ILE A 843 -28.38 -17.09 5.31
C ILE A 843 -27.51 -16.12 4.51
N TYR A 844 -26.18 -16.25 4.56
CA TYR A 844 -25.28 -15.34 3.87
C TYR A 844 -25.38 -15.48 2.35
N LYS A 845 -25.73 -16.68 1.84
CA LYS A 845 -26.04 -16.88 0.43
C LYS A 845 -27.23 -16.02 -0.02
N LEU A 846 -28.24 -15.83 0.83
CA LEU A 846 -29.38 -14.96 0.53
C LEU A 846 -29.05 -13.46 0.64
N LEU A 847 -27.87 -13.12 1.18
CA LEU A 847 -27.38 -11.74 1.35
C LEU A 847 -26.29 -11.38 0.32
N GLU A 848 -25.99 -12.26 -0.62
CA GLU A 848 -25.07 -11.98 -1.74
C GLU A 848 -25.60 -10.83 -2.61
N GLN A 849 -24.72 -9.89 -2.97
CA GLN A 849 -25.03 -8.67 -3.72
C GLN A 849 -26.08 -7.76 -3.04
N LYS A 850 -26.24 -7.84 -1.71
CA LYS A 850 -27.20 -7.02 -0.94
C LYS A 850 -26.57 -5.91 -0.10
N VAL A 851 -25.25 -5.74 -0.09
CA VAL A 851 -24.58 -4.63 0.62
C VAL A 851 -25.16 -3.28 0.16
N GLY A 852 -25.66 -2.48 1.11
CA GLY A 852 -26.28 -1.17 0.87
C GLY A 852 -27.65 -1.19 0.20
N ARG A 853 -28.21 -2.38 -0.09
CA ARG A 853 -29.53 -2.55 -0.72
C ARG A 853 -30.57 -2.94 0.34
N GLN A 854 -31.83 -2.61 0.09
CA GLN A 854 -32.92 -3.03 0.99
C GLN A 854 -33.15 -4.54 0.88
N VAL A 855 -33.32 -5.20 2.01
CA VAL A 855 -33.76 -6.59 2.13
C VAL A 855 -34.87 -6.68 3.17
N THR A 856 -35.80 -7.62 2.97
CA THR A 856 -36.84 -7.92 3.95
C THR A 856 -36.44 -9.15 4.77
N LEU A 857 -36.45 -9.03 6.10
CA LEU A 857 -36.23 -10.13 7.03
C LEU A 857 -37.55 -10.54 7.67
N HIS A 858 -37.77 -11.84 7.81
CA HIS A 858 -38.90 -12.40 8.54
C HIS A 858 -38.42 -12.78 9.94
N ILE A 859 -38.92 -12.06 10.95
CA ILE A 859 -38.50 -12.16 12.35
C ILE A 859 -39.59 -12.82 13.20
N HIS A 860 -39.24 -13.82 13.97
CA HIS A 860 -40.17 -14.50 14.89
C HIS A 860 -39.49 -14.78 16.25
N THR A 861 -40.28 -14.87 17.33
CA THR A 861 -39.80 -15.30 18.66
C THR A 861 -39.52 -16.82 18.78
N LYS A 862 -39.75 -17.58 17.70
CA LYS A 862 -39.66 -19.05 17.61
C LYS A 862 -39.13 -19.38 16.21
N PRO A 863 -38.50 -20.53 15.98
CA PRO A 863 -37.95 -20.92 14.68
C PRO A 863 -39.07 -21.38 13.71
N LYS A 864 -40.04 -20.51 13.42
CA LYS A 864 -41.13 -20.79 12.48
C LYS A 864 -41.42 -19.59 11.59
N PHE A 865 -41.69 -19.86 10.31
CA PHE A 865 -41.99 -18.83 9.31
C PHE A 865 -43.40 -18.26 9.45
N GLU A 866 -44.38 -19.11 9.75
CA GLU A 866 -45.78 -18.70 9.92
C GLU A 866 -45.94 -17.74 11.11
N GLY A 867 -46.58 -16.59 10.86
CA GLY A 867 -46.75 -15.52 11.84
C GLY A 867 -45.51 -14.67 12.08
N ALA A 868 -44.44 -14.82 11.28
CA ALA A 868 -43.26 -13.99 11.37
C ALA A 868 -43.58 -12.54 10.97
N ARG A 869 -42.97 -11.58 11.68
CA ARG A 869 -43.06 -10.16 11.38
C ARG A 869 -42.01 -9.78 10.34
N THR A 870 -42.42 -9.14 9.27
CA THR A 870 -41.51 -8.62 8.25
C THR A 870 -40.91 -7.28 8.67
N VAL A 871 -39.60 -7.13 8.49
CA VAL A 871 -38.86 -5.88 8.70
C VAL A 871 -37.95 -5.62 7.51
N THR A 872 -37.74 -4.36 7.16
CA THR A 872 -36.82 -3.97 6.08
C THR A 872 -35.54 -3.41 6.68
N VAL A 873 -34.39 -3.91 6.23
CA VAL A 873 -33.06 -3.44 6.65
C VAL A 873 -32.16 -3.24 5.44
N LYS A 874 -31.01 -2.59 5.64
CA LYS A 874 -29.93 -2.49 4.64
C LYS A 874 -28.67 -3.20 5.16
N PRO A 875 -28.30 -4.38 4.64
CA PRO A 875 -27.06 -5.05 5.03
C PRO A 875 -25.84 -4.17 4.76
N ILE A 876 -24.82 -4.31 5.61
CA ILE A 876 -23.55 -3.57 5.53
C ILE A 876 -22.42 -4.46 5.02
N SER A 877 -21.30 -3.85 4.66
CA SER A 877 -20.10 -4.62 4.32
C SER A 877 -19.55 -5.35 5.55
N PHE A 878 -18.82 -6.44 5.35
CA PHE A 878 -18.17 -7.16 6.46
C PHE A 878 -17.16 -6.28 7.20
N SER A 879 -16.42 -5.43 6.48
CA SER A 879 -15.51 -4.44 7.07
C SER A 879 -16.24 -3.48 8.03
N ASP A 880 -17.45 -3.04 7.68
CA ASP A 880 -18.26 -2.19 8.56
C ASP A 880 -18.75 -2.96 9.79
N GLU A 881 -19.13 -4.24 9.65
CA GLU A 881 -19.51 -5.07 10.80
C GLU A 881 -18.32 -5.31 11.75
N ILE A 882 -17.11 -5.55 11.23
CA ILE A 882 -15.91 -5.65 12.07
C ILE A 882 -15.68 -4.35 12.86
N ASN A 883 -15.96 -3.19 12.27
CA ASN A 883 -15.90 -1.92 13.01
C ASN A 883 -16.93 -1.86 14.15
N LEU A 884 -18.16 -2.35 13.94
CA LEU A 884 -19.17 -2.45 15.01
C LEU A 884 -18.69 -3.36 16.14
N ARG A 885 -18.17 -4.56 15.78
CA ARG A 885 -17.68 -5.57 16.72
C ARG A 885 -16.51 -5.04 17.56
N ARG A 886 -15.54 -4.40 16.91
CA ARG A 886 -14.40 -3.75 17.56
C ARG A 886 -14.85 -2.68 18.55
N MET A 887 -15.80 -1.83 18.16
CA MET A 887 -16.30 -0.79 19.05
C MET A 887 -17.08 -1.36 20.25
N ASP A 888 -17.87 -2.43 20.07
CA ASP A 888 -18.52 -3.13 21.18
C ASP A 888 -17.50 -3.74 22.15
N TRP A 889 -16.40 -4.30 21.64
CA TRP A 889 -15.29 -4.81 22.45
C TRP A 889 -14.60 -3.70 23.25
N ILE A 890 -14.26 -2.56 22.61
CA ILE A 890 -13.65 -1.39 23.27
C ILE A 890 -14.54 -0.89 24.42
N GLU A 891 -15.83 -0.65 24.16
CA GLU A 891 -16.76 -0.16 25.18
C GLU A 891 -17.05 -1.18 26.28
N SER A 892 -17.03 -2.47 25.96
CA SER A 892 -17.17 -3.52 26.96
C SER A 892 -15.98 -3.54 27.91
N ASN A 893 -14.76 -3.39 27.41
CA ASN A 893 -13.56 -3.29 28.24
C ASN A 893 -13.55 -2.01 29.07
N ARG A 894 -13.91 -0.86 28.48
CA ARG A 894 -14.04 0.41 29.21
C ARG A 894 -15.01 0.28 30.39
N ARG A 895 -16.18 -0.34 30.17
CA ARG A 895 -17.17 -0.59 31.22
C ARG A 895 -16.66 -1.55 32.30
N LYS A 896 -15.96 -2.63 31.93
CA LYS A 896 -15.31 -3.53 32.91
C LYS A 896 -14.32 -2.77 33.78
N VAL A 897 -13.44 -1.94 33.20
CA VAL A 897 -12.46 -1.13 33.94
C VAL A 897 -13.14 -0.12 34.87
N GLU A 898 -14.20 0.55 34.40
CA GLU A 898 -15.01 1.45 35.23
C GLU A 898 -15.57 0.68 36.44
N THR A 899 -16.21 -0.48 36.23
CA THR A 899 -16.78 -1.29 37.32
C THR A 899 -15.71 -1.80 38.28
N TRP A 900 -14.63 -2.41 37.78
CA TRP A 900 -13.58 -3.01 38.61
C TRP A 900 -12.75 -1.99 39.40
N SER A 901 -12.65 -0.76 38.90
CA SER A 901 -11.91 0.33 39.56
C SER A 901 -12.79 1.23 40.43
N ASN A 902 -14.10 0.98 40.48
CA ASN A 902 -15.10 1.88 41.04
C ASN A 902 -15.00 3.31 40.44
N GLY A 903 -14.84 3.35 39.12
CA GLY A 903 -14.78 4.57 38.31
C GLY A 903 -13.53 5.42 38.50
N GLN A 904 -12.42 4.83 38.95
CA GLN A 904 -11.19 5.58 39.23
C GLN A 904 -10.13 5.51 38.12
N ILE A 905 -10.20 4.52 37.23
CA ILE A 905 -9.21 4.30 36.16
C ILE A 905 -9.83 4.65 34.81
N ALA A 906 -9.16 5.51 34.03
CA ALA A 906 -9.49 5.75 32.64
C ALA A 906 -9.02 4.57 31.77
N TYR A 907 -9.82 4.16 30.79
CA TYR A 907 -9.44 3.17 29.79
C TYR A 907 -9.38 3.78 28.40
N VAL A 908 -8.25 3.63 27.71
CA VAL A 908 -8.05 4.12 26.34
C VAL A 908 -7.51 2.95 25.51
N TYR A 909 -8.14 2.65 24.37
CA TYR A 909 -7.65 1.67 23.41
C TYR A 909 -6.99 2.37 22.22
N MET A 910 -5.86 1.84 21.76
CA MET A 910 -5.10 2.38 20.63
C MET A 910 -5.10 1.37 19.47
N PRO A 911 -6.00 1.50 18.48
CA PRO A 911 -6.08 0.54 17.36
C PRO A 911 -4.86 0.55 16.44
N ASN A 912 -4.16 1.67 16.34
CA ASN A 912 -2.94 1.88 15.57
C ASN A 912 -2.26 3.17 16.05
N THR A 913 -1.08 3.49 15.54
CA THR A 913 -0.45 4.82 15.70
C THR A 913 -0.67 5.70 14.46
N GLY A 914 -1.74 5.42 13.72
CA GLY A 914 -2.22 6.19 12.57
C GLY A 914 -3.32 7.20 12.95
N GLN A 915 -3.99 7.75 11.93
CA GLN A 915 -5.09 8.71 12.09
C GLN A 915 -6.23 8.16 12.96
N GLU A 916 -6.54 6.87 12.84
CA GLU A 916 -7.59 6.23 13.62
C GLU A 916 -7.22 6.18 15.10
N GLY A 917 -5.98 5.78 15.42
CA GLY A 917 -5.45 5.81 16.77
C GLY A 917 -5.44 7.19 17.39
N TYR A 918 -5.00 8.21 16.63
CA TYR A 918 -5.09 9.60 17.05
C TYR A 918 -6.52 10.01 17.41
N THR A 919 -7.49 9.65 16.56
CA THR A 919 -8.91 9.95 16.79
C THR A 919 -9.46 9.21 18.02
N ASN A 920 -9.11 7.93 18.18
CA ASN A 920 -9.53 7.09 19.30
C ASN A 920 -8.96 7.62 20.64
N PHE A 921 -7.65 7.88 20.67
CA PHE A 921 -6.97 8.47 21.83
C PHE A 921 -7.66 9.75 22.28
N ASN A 922 -7.83 10.72 21.38
CA ASN A 922 -8.43 12.01 21.71
C ASN A 922 -9.84 11.86 22.28
N ARG A 923 -10.64 10.97 21.70
CA ARG A 923 -12.01 10.71 22.18
C ARG A 923 -12.03 10.12 23.59
N TYR A 924 -11.27 9.06 23.83
CA TYR A 924 -11.34 8.32 25.09
C TYR A 924 -10.53 8.96 26.22
N TYR A 925 -9.35 9.48 25.92
CA TYR A 925 -8.49 10.11 26.93
C TYR A 925 -9.15 11.36 27.50
N PHE A 926 -9.58 12.29 26.63
CA PHE A 926 -10.10 13.59 27.07
C PHE A 926 -11.52 13.54 27.66
N SER A 927 -12.28 12.47 27.43
CA SER A 927 -13.59 12.28 28.07
C SER A 927 -13.51 11.68 29.48
N GLN A 928 -12.32 11.31 29.95
CA GLN A 928 -12.09 10.62 31.24
C GLN A 928 -11.08 11.37 32.13
N MET A 929 -11.01 12.71 32.01
CA MET A 929 -10.05 13.53 32.78
C MET A 929 -10.35 13.57 34.29
N ASP A 930 -11.53 13.14 34.72
CA ASP A 930 -11.93 13.03 36.13
C ASP A 930 -11.29 11.82 36.84
N LYS A 931 -10.67 10.91 36.08
CA LYS A 931 -10.08 9.67 36.59
C LYS A 931 -8.72 9.92 37.26
N LYS A 932 -8.37 9.03 38.20
CA LYS A 932 -7.15 9.13 39.02
C LYS A 932 -5.96 8.37 38.46
N ALA A 933 -6.14 7.51 37.47
CA ALA A 933 -5.11 6.70 36.84
C ALA A 933 -5.51 6.37 35.40
N LEU A 934 -4.54 5.92 34.58
CA LEU A 934 -4.75 5.58 33.17
C LEU A 934 -4.30 4.14 32.87
N LEU A 935 -5.19 3.39 32.24
CA LEU A 935 -4.89 2.15 31.54
C LEU A 935 -4.92 2.42 30.03
N LEU A 936 -3.79 2.22 29.38
CA LEU A 936 -3.64 2.36 27.93
C LEU A 936 -3.52 0.97 27.28
N ASP A 937 -4.52 0.56 26.53
CA ASP A 937 -4.57 -0.74 25.87
C ASP A 937 -4.01 -0.61 24.43
N GLU A 938 -2.76 -1.01 24.26
CA GLU A 938 -1.98 -0.98 23.01
C GLU A 938 -2.02 -2.36 22.31
N ARG A 939 -2.84 -3.31 22.79
CA ARG A 939 -2.95 -4.62 22.18
C ARG A 939 -3.45 -4.50 20.74
N ASN A 940 -2.84 -5.26 19.85
CA ASN A 940 -3.19 -5.31 18.43
C ASN A 940 -3.05 -3.97 17.69
N ASN A 941 -2.21 -3.05 18.20
CA ASN A 941 -1.91 -1.79 17.53
C ASN A 941 -1.20 -2.04 16.19
N GLY A 942 -1.85 -1.67 15.09
CA GLY A 942 -1.36 -1.92 13.72
C GLY A 942 -0.19 -1.04 13.25
N GLY A 943 0.37 -0.18 14.11
CA GLY A 943 1.46 0.74 13.75
C GLY A 943 1.00 1.95 12.93
N GLY A 944 1.93 2.61 12.24
CA GLY A 944 1.67 3.88 11.55
C GLY A 944 2.82 4.86 11.77
N SER A 945 2.55 5.94 12.50
CA SER A 945 3.56 6.94 12.89
C SER A 945 4.20 6.61 14.23
N VAL A 946 5.24 7.34 14.65
CA VAL A 946 5.70 7.32 16.04
C VAL A 946 4.70 8.06 16.91
N ALA A 947 4.33 7.49 18.06
CA ALA A 947 3.29 8.03 18.93
C ALA A 947 3.76 9.15 19.87
N ASP A 948 4.62 10.03 19.36
CA ASP A 948 5.20 11.16 20.09
C ASP A 948 4.13 12.07 20.73
N TYR A 949 3.07 12.41 20.00
CA TYR A 949 1.94 13.20 20.52
C TYR A 949 1.32 12.58 21.78
N VAL A 950 1.14 11.26 21.79
CA VAL A 950 0.57 10.53 22.93
C VAL A 950 1.55 10.55 24.09
N ILE A 951 2.81 10.21 23.86
CA ILE A 951 3.85 10.19 24.89
C ILE A 951 4.07 11.59 25.50
N ASP A 952 4.06 12.64 24.68
CA ASP A 952 4.19 14.03 25.13
C ASP A 952 3.02 14.47 26.01
N LEU A 953 1.80 14.01 25.73
CA LEU A 953 0.65 14.28 26.60
C LEU A 953 0.72 13.53 27.92
N LEU A 954 1.14 12.25 27.89
CA LEU A 954 1.22 11.40 29.07
C LEU A 954 2.39 11.76 30.00
N SER A 955 3.43 12.40 29.47
CA SER A 955 4.64 12.80 30.20
C SER A 955 4.57 14.19 30.84
N ARG A 956 3.45 14.91 30.71
CA ARG A 956 3.32 16.25 31.29
C ARG A 956 3.34 16.21 32.82
N ASP A 957 4.17 17.07 33.41
CA ASP A 957 4.16 17.33 34.84
C ASP A 957 3.08 18.33 35.22
N LEU A 958 2.45 18.12 36.38
CA LEU A 958 1.58 19.12 36.97
C LEU A 958 2.44 20.27 37.52
N ILE A 959 2.27 21.47 36.93
CA ILE A 959 3.04 22.68 37.25
C ILE A 959 2.33 23.52 38.30
N ALA A 960 1.07 23.89 38.06
CA ALA A 960 0.29 24.75 38.96
C ALA A 960 -1.22 24.54 38.80
N GLY A 961 -2.00 25.22 39.65
CA GLY A 961 -3.46 25.30 39.54
C GLY A 961 -3.92 26.74 39.38
N TRP A 962 -5.02 26.92 38.66
CA TRP A 962 -5.72 28.19 38.50
C TRP A 962 -6.95 28.20 39.39
N GLY A 963 -7.00 29.13 40.34
CA GLY A 963 -8.19 29.39 41.14
C GLY A 963 -9.15 30.30 40.38
N ILE A 964 -10.41 29.91 40.29
CA ILE A 964 -11.50 30.79 39.83
C ILE A 964 -12.30 31.30 41.04
N ARG A 965 -13.01 32.41 40.88
CA ARG A 965 -13.85 32.99 41.96
C ARG A 965 -14.88 31.98 42.43
N ASP A 966 -15.68 31.48 41.49
CA ASP A 966 -16.81 30.58 41.70
C ASP A 966 -16.53 29.27 40.94
N GLY A 967 -16.17 28.19 41.65
CA GLY A 967 -15.96 26.86 41.08
C GLY A 967 -14.68 26.14 41.50
N LYS A 968 -14.42 24.97 40.91
CA LYS A 968 -13.23 24.16 41.20
C LYS A 968 -11.98 24.73 40.52
N PRO A 969 -10.80 24.68 41.16
CA PRO A 969 -9.54 24.97 40.47
C PRO A 969 -9.31 24.04 39.28
N PHE A 970 -8.58 24.51 38.27
CA PHE A 970 -8.14 23.69 37.14
C PHE A 970 -6.62 23.67 37.03
N THR A 971 -6.07 22.62 36.40
CA THR A 971 -4.63 22.33 36.35
C THR A 971 -3.93 23.09 35.22
N THR A 972 -2.63 23.35 35.36
CA THR A 972 -1.73 23.70 34.24
C THR A 972 -0.49 22.79 34.24
N PRO A 973 -0.15 22.17 33.09
CA PRO A 973 -0.96 22.08 31.87
C PRO A 973 -2.37 21.52 32.16
N GLY A 974 -3.38 22.00 31.44
CA GLY A 974 -4.73 21.43 31.56
C GLY A 974 -4.77 20.03 30.96
N ASN A 975 -5.91 19.35 31.12
CA ASN A 975 -6.24 18.16 30.32
C ASN A 975 -5.28 16.96 30.51
N GLY A 976 -4.80 16.73 31.73
CA GLY A 976 -3.85 15.65 32.07
C GLY A 976 -4.39 14.69 33.14
N ILE A 977 -4.05 13.41 33.03
CA ILE A 977 -4.24 12.39 34.08
C ILE A 977 -2.90 12.20 34.82
N TYR A 978 -2.76 12.86 35.96
CA TYR A 978 -1.48 12.98 36.68
C TYR A 978 -1.14 11.82 37.63
N GLY A 979 -1.99 10.79 37.70
CA GLY A 979 -1.76 9.61 38.53
C GLY A 979 -0.96 8.50 37.86
N PRO A 980 -0.94 7.29 38.48
CA PRO A 980 -0.30 6.10 37.93
C PRO A 980 -0.82 5.73 36.54
N LYS A 981 0.04 5.13 35.73
CA LYS A 981 -0.28 4.70 34.36
C LYS A 981 0.27 3.30 34.13
N ALA A 982 -0.42 2.52 33.32
CA ALA A 982 0.05 1.22 32.86
C ALA A 982 -0.42 0.99 31.43
N MET A 983 0.36 0.24 30.67
CA MET A 983 0.06 -0.06 29.27
C MET A 983 -0.03 -1.58 29.06
N ILE A 984 -1.09 -2.03 28.38
CA ILE A 984 -1.22 -3.41 27.96
C ILE A 984 -0.63 -3.57 26.56
N ILE A 985 0.23 -4.56 26.37
CA ILE A 985 0.87 -4.89 25.08
C ILE A 985 0.69 -6.37 24.75
N ASN A 986 0.70 -6.69 23.45
CA ASN A 986 0.71 -8.08 22.99
C ASN A 986 1.49 -8.24 21.67
N GLU A 987 1.62 -9.49 21.25
CA GLU A 987 2.34 -9.93 20.05
C GLU A 987 1.79 -9.41 18.71
N ASN A 988 0.60 -8.80 18.72
CA ASN A 988 -0.04 -8.24 17.53
C ASN A 988 0.24 -6.74 17.37
N ALA A 989 0.78 -6.08 18.39
CA ALA A 989 1.20 -4.67 18.30
C ALA A 989 2.55 -4.57 17.58
N GLY A 990 2.69 -3.72 16.57
CA GLY A 990 3.94 -3.64 15.79
C GLY A 990 4.20 -2.26 15.17
N SER A 991 5.43 -2.03 14.69
CA SER A 991 5.84 -0.78 14.04
C SER A 991 5.73 0.40 14.99
N GLY A 992 4.92 1.42 14.69
CA GLY A 992 4.62 2.46 15.68
C GLY A 992 4.09 1.90 17.01
N GLY A 993 3.40 0.76 16.98
CA GLY A 993 2.95 0.00 18.16
C GLY A 993 4.05 -0.79 18.88
N ASP A 994 5.24 -0.94 18.29
CA ASP A 994 6.45 -1.32 19.02
C ASP A 994 7.12 -0.08 19.65
N MET A 995 7.21 1.02 18.89
CA MET A 995 7.89 2.24 19.33
C MET A 995 7.17 2.92 20.51
N MET A 996 5.84 2.89 20.54
CA MET A 996 5.05 3.51 21.61
C MET A 996 5.31 2.88 23.00
N PRO A 997 5.23 1.54 23.19
CA PRO A 997 5.66 0.88 24.42
C PRO A 997 7.11 1.15 24.80
N TYR A 998 8.02 1.18 23.82
CA TYR A 998 9.43 1.52 24.05
C TYR A 998 9.57 2.92 24.64
N MET A 999 8.93 3.93 24.03
CA MET A 999 8.95 5.31 24.52
C MET A 999 8.26 5.46 25.89
N PHE A 1000 7.16 4.73 26.12
CA PHE A 1000 6.44 4.74 27.39
C PHE A 1000 7.34 4.25 28.54
N ARG A 1001 8.06 3.15 28.33
CA ARG A 1001 9.07 2.64 29.27
C ARG A 1001 10.24 3.62 29.41
N PHE A 1002 10.78 4.11 28.29
CA PHE A 1002 11.95 5.00 28.28
C PHE A 1002 11.69 6.29 29.09
N LYS A 1003 10.48 6.84 29.01
CA LYS A 1003 10.04 8.01 29.78
C LYS A 1003 9.62 7.69 31.23
N GLY A 1004 9.67 6.42 31.63
CA GLY A 1004 9.30 5.99 32.99
C GLY A 1004 7.83 6.24 33.34
N LEU A 1005 6.93 6.21 32.35
CA LEU A 1005 5.52 6.59 32.55
C LEU A 1005 4.71 5.57 33.34
N GLY A 1006 5.13 4.31 33.37
CA GLY A 1006 4.41 3.21 33.98
C GLY A 1006 4.96 1.84 33.59
N LYS A 1007 4.24 0.78 33.98
CA LYS A 1007 4.59 -0.60 33.63
C LYS A 1007 3.90 -1.08 32.35
N LEU A 1008 4.60 -1.92 31.60
CA LEU A 1008 4.07 -2.69 30.47
C LEU A 1008 3.59 -4.07 30.97
N VAL A 1009 2.37 -4.46 30.61
CA VAL A 1009 1.75 -5.73 31.01
C VAL A 1009 1.30 -6.52 29.78
N GLY A 1010 1.56 -7.82 29.72
CA GLY A 1010 1.06 -8.69 28.65
C GLY A 1010 2.14 -9.54 28.01
N ARG A 1011 2.28 -9.47 26.67
CA ARG A 1011 3.28 -10.21 25.89
C ARG A 1011 4.17 -9.28 25.06
N THR A 1012 5.35 -9.75 24.71
CA THR A 1012 6.28 -9.03 23.83
C THR A 1012 5.60 -8.62 22.53
N THR A 1013 5.86 -7.40 22.07
CA THR A 1013 5.30 -6.87 20.81
C THR A 1013 5.91 -7.54 19.57
N MET A 1014 5.37 -7.26 18.39
CA MET A 1014 5.68 -7.94 17.14
C MET A 1014 7.14 -7.78 16.70
N GLY A 1015 7.81 -6.67 16.99
CA GLY A 1015 9.21 -6.46 16.61
C GLY A 1015 9.39 -6.23 15.12
N ILE A 1016 8.63 -5.31 14.54
CA ILE A 1016 8.77 -4.89 13.14
C ILE A 1016 8.98 -3.38 13.08
N LEU A 1017 10.21 -2.88 13.21
CA LEU A 1017 10.51 -1.45 13.34
C LEU A 1017 11.64 -0.94 12.44
N VAL A 1018 11.77 -1.50 11.24
CA VAL A 1018 12.41 -0.82 10.12
C VAL A 1018 11.34 -0.22 9.22
N GLY A 1019 11.27 1.11 9.13
CA GLY A 1019 10.20 1.80 8.44
C GLY A 1019 10.33 1.76 6.91
N ILE A 1020 9.23 2.14 6.25
CA ILE A 1020 9.07 2.07 4.80
C ILE A 1020 8.59 3.42 4.24
N SER A 1021 9.15 3.85 3.11
CA SER A 1021 8.66 5.04 2.39
C SER A 1021 9.04 5.05 0.92
N GLY A 1022 8.04 5.31 0.06
CA GLY A 1022 8.16 5.70 -1.36
C GLY A 1022 9.05 4.85 -2.26
N TYR A 1023 8.44 3.91 -2.98
CA TYR A 1023 9.06 3.05 -3.98
C TYR A 1023 8.38 3.21 -5.35
N PRO A 1024 9.12 3.10 -6.46
CA PRO A 1024 8.49 3.08 -7.79
C PRO A 1024 7.51 1.90 -7.92
N PRO A 1025 6.37 2.06 -8.63
CA PRO A 1025 5.50 0.92 -8.95
C PRO A 1025 6.22 -0.05 -9.90
N LEU A 1026 5.86 -1.33 -9.87
CA LEU A 1026 6.39 -2.38 -10.77
C LEU A 1026 5.72 -2.31 -12.15
N LEU A 1027 6.35 -2.89 -13.16
CA LEU A 1027 5.90 -2.86 -14.57
C LEU A 1027 4.43 -3.27 -14.73
N ASP A 1028 4.02 -4.35 -14.06
CA ASP A 1028 2.69 -4.95 -14.16
C ASP A 1028 1.62 -4.31 -13.24
N GLY A 1029 1.96 -3.21 -12.56
CA GLY A 1029 1.08 -2.49 -11.62
C GLY A 1029 1.27 -2.92 -10.16
N GLY A 1030 2.08 -3.96 -9.91
CA GLY A 1030 2.40 -4.41 -8.56
C GLY A 1030 3.23 -3.39 -7.78
N ARG A 1031 3.39 -3.63 -6.48
CA ARG A 1031 4.25 -2.82 -5.61
C ARG A 1031 4.96 -3.72 -4.61
N ILE A 1032 6.16 -3.30 -4.19
CA ILE A 1032 6.83 -3.89 -3.04
C ILE A 1032 7.24 -2.79 -2.07
N THR A 1033 7.67 -3.19 -0.89
CA THR A 1033 8.40 -2.31 0.03
C THR A 1033 9.82 -2.83 0.22
N SER A 1034 10.76 -1.90 0.38
CA SER A 1034 12.14 -2.15 0.77
C SER A 1034 12.40 -1.38 2.05
N PRO A 1035 12.39 -2.00 3.24
CA PRO A 1035 12.58 -1.30 4.51
C PRO A 1035 13.82 -0.38 4.49
N ASN A 1036 13.62 0.93 4.63
CA ASN A 1036 14.59 1.94 4.20
C ASN A 1036 15.05 2.94 5.27
N PHE A 1037 14.56 2.84 6.50
CA PHE A 1037 15.13 3.55 7.65
C PHE A 1037 14.90 2.78 8.96
N GLY A 1038 15.97 2.49 9.69
CA GLY A 1038 15.93 1.78 10.97
C GLY A 1038 16.02 2.72 12.16
N VAL A 1039 15.35 2.37 13.27
CA VAL A 1039 15.49 3.07 14.55
C VAL A 1039 16.73 2.57 15.30
N PHE A 1040 17.47 3.49 15.92
CA PHE A 1040 18.63 3.16 16.75
C PHE A 1040 18.61 3.96 18.06
N ASP A 1041 19.23 3.42 19.11
CA ASP A 1041 19.40 4.08 20.39
C ASP A 1041 20.57 5.10 20.37
N LEU A 1042 20.73 5.86 21.46
CA LEU A 1042 21.81 6.86 21.56
C LEU A 1042 23.21 6.25 21.70
N ASN A 1043 23.32 4.92 21.82
CA ASN A 1043 24.58 4.18 21.82
C ASN A 1043 24.93 3.63 20.42
N GLY A 1044 24.06 3.84 19.42
CA GLY A 1044 24.26 3.38 18.05
C GLY A 1044 23.78 1.96 17.78
N ASN A 1045 22.97 1.36 18.67
CA ASN A 1045 22.40 0.04 18.45
C ASN A 1045 21.05 0.15 17.74
N TYR A 1046 20.83 -0.62 16.67
CA TYR A 1046 19.46 -0.84 16.19
C TYR A 1046 18.65 -1.55 17.27
N ILE A 1047 17.41 -1.10 17.46
CA ILE A 1047 16.54 -1.60 18.52
C ILE A 1047 15.26 -2.19 17.94
N ILE A 1048 14.62 -3.10 18.68
CA ILE A 1048 13.26 -3.62 18.48
C ILE A 1048 13.07 -4.55 17.28
N GLU A 1049 13.69 -4.27 16.13
CA GLU A 1049 13.53 -5.08 14.92
C GLU A 1049 13.84 -6.56 15.18
N ASN A 1050 12.91 -7.43 14.79
CA ASN A 1050 12.92 -8.88 15.00
C ASN A 1050 12.98 -9.35 16.46
N GLU A 1051 12.82 -8.46 17.45
CA GLU A 1051 12.82 -8.80 18.88
C GLU A 1051 11.52 -8.38 19.59
N GLY A 1052 11.06 -7.15 19.31
CA GLY A 1052 9.93 -6.52 19.97
C GLY A 1052 10.27 -5.89 21.32
N VAL A 1053 9.26 -5.35 21.98
CA VAL A 1053 9.35 -4.75 23.33
C VAL A 1053 8.75 -5.72 24.32
N ALA A 1054 9.58 -6.31 25.16
CA ALA A 1054 9.12 -7.22 26.22
C ALA A 1054 8.28 -6.46 27.28
N PRO A 1055 7.30 -7.10 27.92
CA PRO A 1055 6.55 -6.52 29.04
C PRO A 1055 7.40 -6.47 30.32
N ASP A 1056 7.03 -5.61 31.27
CA ASP A 1056 7.58 -5.67 32.63
C ASP A 1056 6.91 -6.78 33.44
N ILE A 1057 5.63 -7.05 33.16
CA ILE A 1057 4.84 -8.12 33.77
C ILE A 1057 4.29 -9.00 32.65
N PHE A 1058 4.89 -10.17 32.47
CA PHE A 1058 4.41 -11.15 31.50
C PHE A 1058 3.07 -11.75 31.95
N VAL A 1059 2.07 -11.72 31.07
CA VAL A 1059 0.75 -12.33 31.28
C VAL A 1059 0.28 -12.92 29.95
N GLU A 1060 0.11 -14.24 29.91
CA GLU A 1060 -0.45 -14.96 28.76
C GLU A 1060 -1.99 -14.92 28.79
N GLN A 1061 -2.62 -14.95 27.61
CA GLN A 1061 -4.05 -15.25 27.50
C GLN A 1061 -4.24 -16.75 27.24
N THR A 1062 -4.49 -17.52 28.29
CA THR A 1062 -4.67 -18.97 28.12
C THR A 1062 -6.07 -19.31 27.59
N PRO A 1063 -6.23 -20.38 26.79
CA PRO A 1063 -7.53 -20.75 26.23
C PRO A 1063 -8.59 -20.99 27.29
N LYS A 1064 -8.20 -21.61 28.42
CA LYS A 1064 -9.08 -21.87 29.55
C LYS A 1064 -9.69 -20.59 30.12
N GLU A 1065 -8.86 -19.60 30.41
CA GLU A 1065 -9.31 -18.33 30.99
C GLU A 1065 -10.21 -17.54 30.02
N LEU A 1066 -9.86 -17.51 28.73
CA LEU A 1066 -10.67 -16.86 27.70
C LEU A 1066 -12.05 -17.52 27.56
N LEU A 1067 -12.11 -18.86 27.56
CA LEU A 1067 -13.38 -19.61 27.51
C LEU A 1067 -14.23 -19.43 28.78
N GLU A 1068 -13.60 -19.13 29.93
CA GLU A 1068 -14.28 -18.74 31.17
C GLU A 1068 -14.77 -17.28 31.16
N GLY A 1069 -14.51 -16.53 30.07
CA GLY A 1069 -14.92 -15.14 29.89
C GLY A 1069 -13.99 -14.11 30.55
N LYS A 1070 -12.78 -14.51 30.97
CA LYS A 1070 -11.79 -13.64 31.60
C LYS A 1070 -10.91 -12.93 30.57
N ASP A 1071 -10.34 -11.79 30.97
CA ASP A 1071 -9.23 -11.14 30.26
C ASP A 1071 -8.07 -10.96 31.26
N PRO A 1072 -7.14 -11.92 31.34
CA PRO A 1072 -6.12 -11.92 32.39
C PRO A 1072 -5.17 -10.72 32.30
N GLN A 1073 -4.92 -10.21 31.09
CA GLN A 1073 -4.07 -9.03 30.87
C GLN A 1073 -4.76 -7.75 31.38
N LEU A 1074 -6.05 -7.58 31.06
CA LEU A 1074 -6.85 -6.44 31.54
C LEU A 1074 -7.02 -6.49 33.07
N GLU A 1075 -7.37 -7.66 33.62
CA GLU A 1075 -7.54 -7.86 35.06
C GLU A 1075 -6.25 -7.58 35.85
N ARG A 1076 -5.10 -8.08 35.37
CA ARG A 1076 -3.81 -7.84 36.03
C ARG A 1076 -3.46 -6.35 36.05
N THR A 1077 -3.72 -5.65 34.95
CA THR A 1077 -3.39 -4.24 34.79
C THR A 1077 -4.26 -3.34 35.68
N VAL A 1078 -5.56 -3.64 35.80
CA VAL A 1078 -6.45 -2.93 36.74
C VAL A 1078 -6.00 -3.14 38.18
N LYS A 1079 -5.64 -4.38 38.57
CA LYS A 1079 -5.11 -4.68 39.90
C LYS A 1079 -3.83 -3.90 40.20
N LEU A 1080 -2.89 -3.89 39.26
CA LEU A 1080 -1.63 -3.14 39.37
C LEU A 1080 -1.89 -1.65 39.64
N LEU A 1081 -2.75 -1.02 38.83
CA LEU A 1081 -3.05 0.40 39.00
C LEU A 1081 -3.73 0.69 40.34
N LEU A 1082 -4.69 -0.14 40.78
CA LEU A 1082 -5.31 -0.01 42.10
C LEU A 1082 -4.31 -0.16 43.24
N GLU A 1083 -3.28 -0.99 43.08
CA GLU A 1083 -2.18 -1.13 44.04
C GLU A 1083 -1.30 0.12 44.07
N GLU A 1084 -0.85 0.60 42.91
CA GLU A 1084 -0.01 1.81 42.79
C GLU A 1084 -0.71 3.06 43.34
N MET A 1085 -2.00 3.21 43.05
CA MET A 1085 -2.83 4.33 43.53
C MET A 1085 -2.86 4.47 45.06
N LYS A 1086 -2.64 3.39 45.83
CA LYS A 1086 -2.63 3.46 47.31
C LYS A 1086 -1.44 4.23 47.86
N THR A 1087 -0.34 4.25 47.11
CA THR A 1087 0.94 4.84 47.54
C THR A 1087 1.39 6.01 46.66
N TYR A 1088 0.64 6.29 45.58
CA TYR A 1088 0.98 7.36 44.65
C TYR A 1088 0.86 8.74 45.30
N PRO A 1089 1.88 9.60 45.22
CA PRO A 1089 1.90 10.90 45.87
C PRO A 1089 1.09 11.93 45.07
N TYR A 1090 -0.24 11.85 45.13
CA TYR A 1090 -1.12 12.79 44.47
C TYR A 1090 -0.88 14.23 44.98
N LYS A 1091 -0.56 15.14 44.06
CA LYS A 1091 -0.50 16.57 44.35
C LYS A 1091 -1.92 17.12 44.47
N SER A 1092 -2.23 17.74 45.60
CA SER A 1092 -3.51 18.43 45.81
C SER A 1092 -3.48 19.81 45.16
N ILE A 1093 -4.55 20.19 44.46
CA ILE A 1093 -4.74 21.56 44.00
C ILE A 1093 -5.80 22.21 44.87
N GLN A 1094 -5.34 23.00 45.84
CA GLN A 1094 -6.20 23.86 46.64
C GLN A 1094 -6.07 25.30 46.16
N LYS A 1095 -7.21 25.99 46.05
CA LYS A 1095 -7.22 27.43 45.80
C LYS A 1095 -6.52 28.12 46.99
N PRO A 1096 -5.52 28.99 46.76
CA PRO A 1096 -4.95 29.78 47.85
C PRO A 1096 -6.01 30.72 48.45
N GLY A 1097 -5.76 31.22 49.66
CA GLY A 1097 -6.59 32.29 50.23
C GLY A 1097 -6.62 33.52 49.32
N ASP A 1098 -7.73 34.26 49.34
CA ASP A 1098 -7.86 35.46 48.51
C ASP A 1098 -6.79 36.50 48.91
N PRO A 1099 -6.09 37.12 47.94
CA PRO A 1099 -5.03 38.06 48.24
C PRO A 1099 -5.59 39.31 48.93
N ILE A 1100 -4.98 39.68 50.05
CA ILE A 1100 -5.26 40.95 50.74
C ILE A 1100 -4.38 42.02 50.11
N ARG A 1101 -4.99 43.13 49.69
CA ARG A 1101 -4.26 44.27 49.12
C ARG A 1101 -3.18 44.73 50.10
N VAL A 1102 -1.92 44.75 49.65
CA VAL A 1102 -0.81 45.35 50.41
C VAL A 1102 -0.91 46.86 50.23
N ASN A 1103 -0.96 47.62 51.33
CA ASN A 1103 -0.98 49.09 51.33
C ASN A 1103 0.42 49.66 51.13
#